data_AF-A0A7V1KZI4-F1
#
_entry.id   AF-A0A7V1KZI4-F1
#
_cell.length_a   1.000
_cell.length_b   1.000
_cell.length_c   1.000
_cell.angle_alpha   90.00
_cell.angle_beta   90.00
_cell.angle_gamma   90.00
#
_symmetry.space_group_name_H-M   'P 1'
#
loop_
_entity.id
_entity.type
_entity.pdbx_description
1 polymer ?
#
loop_
_entity_poly.entity_id
_entity_poly.type
_entity_poly.pdbx_seq_one_letter_code
_entity_poly.pdbx_strand_id
1 'polypeptide(L)'
;KESRYFEVKDSTGKLYGRFGVQILDEASKLNLNYCGEGSFRYGLDFSELNINSLFSFLGISKRASLIELRRGPDGKPGLKDYDDDSDNLILISNGIDNDLDGAVDEEDEGVDEPDEEGFGDDRLFLAPEEALEFLSLPSGLRFRNYFTVYSKDKELDSFGRRRIALSASPQDILMGFLNSGVRLPFQKAANFIDFQDKDLSQTVLDKFYKRIKPASSSGGSFRKIGNYFYAPKGGAPSTFRLQNLNIPDGEYFCFFYSPFEDLGIGYVSVQDIEDCDVYNGEGLYLPVRVEGGELEFSIKPFEDRDCALEYIEVVSPENREGLLHTSLRGRESLVINEVMVKPCLEFLVEESQNPGGSWVWRSGYYENKDLASGLKGEGRWVFSIGRRGYFYIKFFANIAGGYIGDVVISGKSLKGVRDGMVFPYPVYIDGDLLIKIQNNSLTEVSTFKKIIVSQEPDAEFIEILNIAPKEIDIGNFSIGLTQEEGAVLGWPAIIPQGTVIRPYEHLILAIDKDDRSPPSYLKGNGISFQESWGTKAVQLEFSGKIEGCDDIIPNSSATIVLKNPQGEIVDIVEYTSSQIKNYVSLERSDPTLFTDVDKDGVFDGWFFSEAEAKATPSEHNDNSGIKEIDPQTLEVFYHNVREQVVLNQPLINIGYAEKIPSGFPWKRFSLRDIALLSDRFTSFVKPLGISSFVEGNFKEEDDGFFSSHKGEWGLWRFSNILQGSYFLKILAQENGSSVSIAVRTKEAETFDYLGPFYFHKGCVYYGNIEIGSEGSLEIKIRNEEDTSLKIINFILEPKFIARGKININTAKKEILALLLPSNSDIISQRPFGERSKRRLGIGDLLETSALGSTEFQKINNFKLICPFITTRSDVYEVITEAEYLGVRAVKHRLEAIIER
;
A
#
# COMPACT_ATOMS: atom_id res chain seq x y z
N LYS A 1 -1.19 -34.89 30.52
CA LYS A 1 0.12 -35.32 31.07
C LYS A 1 -0.06 -35.52 32.57
N GLU A 2 0.70 -36.43 33.18
CA GLU A 2 0.66 -36.64 34.63
C GLU A 2 1.47 -35.56 35.36
N SER A 3 1.07 -35.23 36.60
CA SER A 3 1.76 -34.27 37.46
C SER A 3 3.22 -34.68 37.70
N ARG A 4 4.13 -33.70 37.71
CA ARG A 4 5.51 -33.94 38.16
C ARG A 4 5.52 -33.94 39.68
N TYR A 5 5.83 -35.09 40.29
CA TYR A 5 5.85 -35.24 41.74
C TYR A 5 7.23 -34.94 42.34
N PHE A 6 7.22 -34.28 43.49
CA PHE A 6 8.35 -33.94 44.33
C PHE A 6 8.13 -34.60 45.70
N GLU A 7 9.14 -35.28 46.23
CA GLU A 7 9.06 -35.92 47.55
C GLU A 7 9.10 -34.87 48.66
N VAL A 8 8.21 -35.00 49.65
CA VAL A 8 8.20 -34.17 50.87
C VAL A 8 8.80 -35.01 52.00
N LYS A 9 9.95 -34.57 52.52
CA LYS A 9 10.68 -35.23 53.62
C LYS A 9 10.73 -34.32 54.84
N ASP A 10 10.70 -34.89 56.03
CA ASP A 10 10.96 -34.13 57.26
C ASP A 10 12.45 -33.80 57.44
N SER A 11 12.78 -33.07 58.50
CA SER A 11 14.16 -32.70 58.84
C SER A 11 15.09 -33.88 59.13
N THR A 12 14.55 -35.10 59.27
CA THR A 12 15.30 -36.34 59.46
C THR A 12 15.47 -37.14 58.17
N GLY A 13 14.89 -36.67 57.06
CA GLY A 13 14.89 -37.35 55.76
C GLY A 13 13.78 -38.39 55.59
N LYS A 14 12.86 -38.52 56.56
CA LYS A 14 11.73 -39.45 56.47
C LYS A 14 10.67 -38.90 55.51
N LEU A 15 10.25 -39.72 54.54
CA LEU A 15 9.22 -39.37 53.58
C LEU A 15 7.86 -39.18 54.29
N TYR A 16 7.30 -37.99 54.18
CA TYR A 16 5.98 -37.61 54.70
C TYR A 16 4.89 -37.68 53.62
N GLY A 17 5.27 -37.53 52.35
CA GLY A 17 4.33 -37.50 51.24
C GLY A 17 5.00 -37.10 49.93
N ARG A 18 4.18 -36.74 48.94
CA ARG A 18 4.64 -36.17 47.68
C ARG A 18 3.74 -35.01 47.26
N PHE A 19 4.31 -34.06 46.55
CA PHE A 19 3.64 -32.90 46.00
C PHE A 19 3.79 -32.91 44.48
N GLY A 20 2.69 -33.00 43.75
CA GLY A 20 2.61 -32.97 42.30
C GLY A 20 2.32 -31.56 41.80
N VAL A 21 2.99 -31.14 40.73
CA VAL A 21 2.65 -29.92 39.99
C VAL A 21 2.36 -30.28 38.54
N GLN A 22 1.26 -29.76 38.02
CA GLN A 22 0.89 -29.79 36.62
C GLN A 22 0.61 -28.35 36.17
N ILE A 23 1.19 -27.96 35.04
CA ILE A 23 0.94 -26.66 34.40
C ILE A 23 0.24 -26.96 33.09
N LEU A 24 -0.93 -26.35 32.90
CA LEU A 24 -1.69 -26.37 31.66
C LEU A 24 -1.64 -24.97 31.05
N ASP A 25 -1.46 -24.93 29.74
CA ASP A 25 -1.50 -23.70 28.97
C ASP A 25 -2.94 -23.43 28.55
N GLU A 26 -3.50 -22.30 28.96
CA GLU A 26 -4.88 -21.95 28.60
C GLU A 26 -5.00 -21.62 27.12
N ALA A 27 -3.98 -21.02 26.49
CA ALA A 27 -3.96 -20.77 25.05
C ALA A 27 -3.89 -22.08 24.23
N SER A 28 -3.59 -23.23 24.83
CA SER A 28 -3.59 -24.52 24.12
C SER A 28 -4.99 -25.12 23.86
N LYS A 29 -6.04 -24.44 24.32
CA LYS A 29 -7.42 -24.92 24.41
C LYS A 29 -8.36 -24.02 23.61
N LEU A 30 -9.53 -24.53 23.22
CA LEU A 30 -10.57 -23.73 22.58
C LEU A 30 -11.24 -22.81 23.62
N ASN A 31 -11.36 -21.52 23.31
CA ASN A 31 -12.02 -20.58 24.20
C ASN A 31 -13.53 -20.58 23.98
N LEU A 32 -14.28 -20.97 25.02
CA LEU A 32 -15.74 -21.10 24.97
C LEU A 32 -16.45 -19.75 24.88
N ASN A 33 -15.81 -18.65 25.27
CA ASN A 33 -16.41 -17.33 25.14
C ASN A 33 -16.39 -16.79 23.72
N TYR A 34 -15.58 -17.39 22.81
CA TYR A 34 -15.34 -16.83 21.48
C TYR A 34 -15.51 -17.83 20.34
N CYS A 35 -15.59 -19.14 20.61
CA CYS A 35 -15.80 -20.13 19.55
C CYS A 35 -17.25 -20.14 19.06
N GLY A 36 -17.47 -20.35 17.77
CA GLY A 36 -18.82 -20.54 17.22
C GLY A 36 -19.17 -22.00 16.87
N GLU A 37 -20.20 -22.13 16.04
CA GLU A 37 -20.82 -23.40 15.62
C GLU A 37 -20.87 -23.55 14.10
N GLY A 38 -20.47 -22.49 13.38
CA GLY A 38 -20.48 -22.36 11.92
C GLY A 38 -19.30 -23.04 11.23
N SER A 39 -19.10 -22.75 9.94
CA SER A 39 -17.97 -23.27 9.17
C SER A 39 -16.98 -22.16 8.91
N PHE A 40 -15.71 -22.52 8.80
CA PHE A 40 -14.62 -21.64 8.38
C PHE A 40 -14.89 -21.09 6.97
N ARG A 41 -14.92 -19.76 6.80
CA ARG A 41 -15.23 -19.09 5.53
C ARG A 41 -14.19 -18.05 5.12
N TYR A 42 -13.89 -17.08 5.98
CA TYR A 42 -13.18 -15.85 5.57
C TYR A 42 -11.94 -15.56 6.44
N GLY A 43 -11.84 -16.19 7.61
CA GLY A 43 -10.79 -15.91 8.58
C GLY A 43 -11.01 -14.54 9.24
N LEU A 44 -12.26 -14.26 9.63
CA LEU A 44 -12.67 -13.01 10.28
C LEU A 44 -12.33 -13.05 11.77
N ASP A 45 -13.12 -13.81 12.53
CA ASP A 45 -13.02 -13.87 13.98
C ASP A 45 -13.23 -15.30 14.52
N PHE A 46 -13.06 -15.45 15.84
CA PHE A 46 -13.06 -16.74 16.52
C PHE A 46 -14.39 -17.51 16.42
N SER A 47 -15.48 -16.83 16.05
CA SER A 47 -16.78 -17.41 15.75
C SER A 47 -16.72 -18.47 14.65
N GLU A 48 -15.74 -18.38 13.74
CA GLU A 48 -15.51 -19.38 12.69
C GLU A 48 -14.99 -20.72 13.24
N LEU A 49 -14.48 -20.77 14.48
CA LEU A 49 -13.97 -21.98 15.11
C LEU A 49 -15.09 -22.88 15.63
N ASN A 50 -15.48 -23.86 14.83
CA ASN A 50 -16.61 -24.74 15.13
C ASN A 50 -16.38 -25.67 16.34
N ILE A 51 -17.04 -25.39 17.46
CA ILE A 51 -17.04 -26.25 18.66
C ILE A 51 -17.63 -27.64 18.40
N ASN A 52 -18.57 -27.79 17.46
CA ASN A 52 -19.22 -29.07 17.18
C ASN A 52 -18.24 -30.09 16.60
N SER A 53 -17.22 -29.64 15.87
CA SER A 53 -16.13 -30.51 15.38
C SER A 53 -15.36 -31.14 16.54
N LEU A 54 -15.10 -30.37 17.60
CA LEU A 54 -14.46 -30.87 18.81
C LEU A 54 -15.38 -31.83 19.59
N PHE A 55 -16.67 -31.51 19.69
CA PHE A 55 -17.66 -32.39 20.33
C PHE A 55 -17.78 -33.73 19.62
N SER A 56 -17.88 -33.73 18.29
CA SER A 56 -17.88 -34.93 17.47
C SER A 56 -16.64 -35.78 17.74
N PHE A 57 -15.46 -35.17 17.76
CA PHE A 57 -14.22 -35.86 18.10
C PHE A 57 -14.23 -36.48 19.51
N LEU A 58 -14.76 -35.75 20.50
CA LEU A 58 -14.84 -36.21 21.89
C LEU A 58 -15.97 -37.23 22.12
N GLY A 59 -16.79 -37.54 21.09
CA GLY A 59 -17.94 -38.43 21.21
C GLY A 59 -19.09 -37.82 22.01
N ILE A 60 -19.18 -36.49 22.02
CA ILE A 60 -20.22 -35.72 22.71
C ILE A 60 -21.42 -35.55 21.77
N SER A 61 -22.58 -36.05 22.19
CA SER A 61 -23.84 -35.77 21.50
C SER A 61 -24.30 -34.34 21.83
N LYS A 62 -24.49 -33.48 20.82
CA LYS A 62 -24.97 -32.10 20.99
C LYS A 62 -26.33 -32.09 21.71
N ARG A 63 -26.48 -31.27 22.76
CA ARG A 63 -27.72 -31.19 23.57
C ARG A 63 -28.34 -29.78 23.65
N ALA A 64 -27.55 -28.72 23.51
CA ALA A 64 -27.97 -27.32 23.49
C ALA A 64 -26.95 -26.47 22.70
N SER A 65 -27.35 -25.32 22.15
CA SER A 65 -26.43 -24.39 21.48
C SER A 65 -25.68 -23.53 22.50
N LEU A 66 -24.36 -23.49 22.40
CA LEU A 66 -23.53 -22.65 23.26
C LEU A 66 -23.61 -21.18 22.83
N ILE A 67 -23.81 -20.93 21.52
CA ILE A 67 -24.02 -19.59 20.97
C ILE A 67 -25.30 -18.97 21.52
N GLU A 68 -26.43 -19.69 21.45
CA GLU A 68 -27.71 -19.19 21.98
C GLU A 68 -27.64 -18.82 23.46
N LEU A 69 -26.75 -19.45 24.24
CA LEU A 69 -26.57 -19.09 25.64
C LEU A 69 -25.74 -17.81 25.82
N ARG A 70 -24.78 -17.55 24.91
CA ARG A 70 -23.95 -16.34 24.95
C ARG A 70 -24.75 -15.13 24.51
N ARG A 71 -25.56 -15.25 23.44
CA ARG A 71 -26.35 -14.19 22.76
C ARG A 71 -27.58 -13.65 23.51
N GLY A 72 -27.57 -13.80 24.85
CA GLY A 72 -28.66 -13.36 25.70
C GLY A 72 -30.09 -13.80 25.28
N PRO A 73 -31.13 -13.11 25.78
CA PRO A 73 -32.52 -13.35 25.42
C PRO A 73 -32.92 -12.96 23.98
N ASP A 74 -32.21 -12.04 23.33
CA ASP A 74 -32.57 -11.56 21.98
C ASP A 74 -32.03 -12.45 20.84
N GLY A 75 -31.01 -13.27 21.13
CA GLY A 75 -30.43 -14.24 20.23
C GLY A 75 -29.48 -13.65 19.19
N LYS A 76 -29.10 -12.38 19.29
CA LYS A 76 -28.10 -11.71 18.45
C LYS A 76 -26.80 -11.47 19.23
N PRO A 77 -25.63 -11.42 18.57
CA PRO A 77 -24.42 -10.92 19.22
C PRO A 77 -24.66 -9.52 19.78
N GLY A 78 -24.10 -9.23 20.94
CA GLY A 78 -24.11 -7.87 21.46
C GLY A 78 -25.50 -7.34 21.82
N LEU A 79 -25.81 -6.13 21.37
CA LEU A 79 -27.13 -5.53 21.45
C LEU A 79 -27.79 -5.62 20.07
N LYS A 80 -28.90 -6.35 19.98
CA LYS A 80 -29.61 -6.51 18.71
C LYS A 80 -29.86 -5.20 17.94
N ASP A 81 -29.61 -5.25 16.64
CA ASP A 81 -29.80 -4.17 15.67
C ASP A 81 -28.96 -2.91 16.03
N TYR A 82 -27.80 -3.09 16.68
CA TYR A 82 -26.93 -2.00 17.15
C TYR A 82 -25.44 -2.35 17.01
N ASP A 83 -24.75 -1.57 16.18
CA ASP A 83 -23.30 -1.59 15.97
C ASP A 83 -22.53 -1.25 17.26
N ASP A 84 -22.14 -2.29 18.01
CA ASP A 84 -21.63 -2.22 19.38
C ASP A 84 -20.19 -1.70 19.46
N ASP A 85 -19.41 -1.87 18.39
CA ASP A 85 -18.03 -1.38 18.31
C ASP A 85 -17.81 -0.31 17.23
N SER A 86 -18.89 0.11 16.56
CA SER A 86 -18.99 1.25 15.66
C SER A 86 -18.18 1.11 14.37
N ASP A 87 -18.19 -0.08 13.78
CA ASP A 87 -17.44 -0.38 12.57
C ASP A 87 -18.29 -0.66 11.32
N ASN A 88 -19.62 -0.66 11.41
CA ASN A 88 -20.56 -0.81 10.29
C ASN A 88 -20.17 0.00 9.05
N LEU A 89 -19.87 1.30 9.22
CA LEU A 89 -19.47 2.20 8.13
C LEU A 89 -18.21 1.76 7.36
N ILE A 90 -17.38 0.92 7.97
CA ILE A 90 -16.19 0.33 7.37
C ILE A 90 -16.57 -0.96 6.62
N LEU A 91 -17.50 -1.75 7.16
CA LEU A 91 -17.80 -3.11 6.73
C LEU A 91 -18.86 -3.21 5.65
N ILE A 92 -19.81 -2.26 5.57
CA ILE A 92 -20.87 -2.19 4.53
C ILE A 92 -20.37 -2.19 3.06
N SER A 93 -19.06 -2.07 2.84
CA SER A 93 -18.47 -2.04 1.50
C SER A 93 -17.05 -2.62 1.46
N ASN A 94 -16.74 -3.61 2.30
CA ASN A 94 -15.40 -4.19 2.42
C ASN A 94 -15.19 -5.43 1.50
N GLY A 95 -16.23 -5.90 0.82
CA GLY A 95 -16.27 -7.07 -0.04
C GLY A 95 -16.43 -8.41 0.66
N ILE A 96 -16.86 -8.42 1.93
CA ILE A 96 -16.96 -9.58 2.81
C ILE A 96 -18.38 -9.64 3.41
N ASP A 97 -18.83 -10.85 3.70
CA ASP A 97 -20.06 -11.24 4.41
C ASP A 97 -19.69 -11.35 5.90
N ASN A 98 -19.72 -10.24 6.65
CA ASN A 98 -19.18 -10.19 8.01
C ASN A 98 -20.15 -10.76 9.05
N ASP A 99 -21.43 -10.51 8.89
CA ASP A 99 -22.48 -11.04 9.79
C ASP A 99 -22.83 -12.52 9.50
N LEU A 100 -22.30 -13.07 8.41
CA LEU A 100 -22.42 -14.45 7.94
C LEU A 100 -23.84 -14.84 7.48
N ASP A 101 -24.68 -13.88 7.09
CA ASP A 101 -26.03 -14.11 6.60
C ASP A 101 -26.08 -14.61 5.14
N GLY A 102 -25.00 -14.37 4.37
CA GLY A 102 -24.81 -14.79 2.99
C GLY A 102 -25.03 -13.72 1.91
N ALA A 103 -25.41 -12.48 2.28
CA ALA A 103 -25.22 -11.29 1.48
C ALA A 103 -23.80 -10.73 1.68
N VAL A 104 -23.41 -9.76 0.84
CA VAL A 104 -22.08 -9.13 0.90
C VAL A 104 -22.30 -7.65 0.67
N ASP A 105 -21.65 -6.80 1.46
CA ASP A 105 -21.70 -5.33 1.34
C ASP A 105 -23.13 -4.76 1.43
N GLU A 106 -23.81 -5.02 2.56
CA GLU A 106 -25.15 -4.50 2.86
C GLU A 106 -25.18 -3.55 4.07
N GLU A 107 -26.33 -2.88 4.30
CA GLU A 107 -26.45 -1.79 5.28
C GLU A 107 -26.29 -2.26 6.74
N ASP A 108 -26.50 -3.55 7.01
CA ASP A 108 -26.42 -4.19 8.32
C ASP A 108 -25.12 -4.96 8.61
N GLU A 109 -24.13 -4.92 7.71
CA GLU A 109 -22.77 -5.43 7.98
C GLU A 109 -22.11 -4.63 9.13
N GLY A 110 -21.67 -5.28 10.22
CA GLY A 110 -21.16 -4.58 11.41
C GLY A 110 -22.22 -4.12 12.41
N VAL A 111 -23.42 -4.73 12.43
CA VAL A 111 -24.52 -4.37 13.35
C VAL A 111 -24.96 -5.50 14.29
N ASP A 112 -24.85 -6.75 13.85
CA ASP A 112 -25.17 -7.97 14.62
C ASP A 112 -24.10 -9.04 14.34
N GLU A 113 -22.85 -8.62 14.17
CA GLU A 113 -21.77 -9.49 13.70
C GLU A 113 -21.09 -10.28 14.84
N PRO A 114 -20.43 -11.42 14.55
CA PRO A 114 -20.04 -12.33 15.61
C PRO A 114 -19.00 -11.81 16.62
N ASP A 115 -18.21 -10.79 16.31
CA ASP A 115 -17.22 -10.18 17.20
C ASP A 115 -17.79 -9.13 18.17
N GLU A 116 -19.05 -8.74 17.99
CA GLU A 116 -19.86 -8.06 19.02
C GLU A 116 -20.21 -8.99 20.20
N GLU A 117 -19.83 -10.28 20.13
CA GLU A 117 -20.06 -11.20 21.24
C GLU A 117 -19.34 -10.75 22.54
N GLY A 118 -20.13 -10.58 23.60
CA GLY A 118 -19.69 -10.10 24.91
C GLY A 118 -20.01 -8.65 25.20
N PHE A 119 -20.82 -8.01 24.36
CA PHE A 119 -21.44 -6.69 24.55
C PHE A 119 -22.94 -6.84 24.84
N GLY A 120 -23.67 -5.73 24.93
CA GLY A 120 -25.12 -5.74 25.11
C GLY A 120 -25.66 -6.66 26.21
N ASP A 121 -26.56 -7.56 25.84
CA ASP A 121 -27.21 -8.51 26.76
C ASP A 121 -26.50 -9.89 26.82
N ASP A 122 -25.33 -9.99 26.19
CA ASP A 122 -24.55 -11.21 26.13
C ASP A 122 -24.01 -11.66 27.48
N ARG A 123 -23.83 -12.97 27.58
CA ARG A 123 -23.28 -13.63 28.76
C ARG A 123 -21.98 -14.36 28.45
N LEU A 124 -20.89 -13.81 28.97
CA LEU A 124 -19.60 -14.49 29.05
C LEU A 124 -19.57 -15.50 30.21
N PHE A 125 -18.94 -16.64 29.97
CA PHE A 125 -18.59 -17.61 31.00
C PHE A 125 -17.41 -17.12 31.81
N LEU A 126 -17.54 -17.16 33.15
CA LEU A 126 -16.46 -16.78 34.07
C LEU A 126 -15.61 -17.98 34.49
N ALA A 127 -16.15 -19.18 34.32
CA ALA A 127 -15.46 -20.43 34.58
C ALA A 127 -15.84 -21.51 33.55
N PRO A 128 -14.91 -22.39 33.15
CA PRO A 128 -15.22 -23.49 32.23
C PRO A 128 -16.35 -24.39 32.76
N GLU A 129 -16.50 -24.51 34.08
CA GLU A 129 -17.54 -25.32 34.73
C GLU A 129 -18.95 -24.87 34.36
N GLU A 130 -19.17 -23.56 34.21
CA GLU A 130 -20.48 -22.99 33.87
C GLU A 130 -20.93 -23.48 32.49
N ALA A 131 -20.02 -23.43 31.52
CA ALA A 131 -20.28 -23.93 30.17
C ALA A 131 -20.42 -25.46 30.13
N LEU A 132 -19.61 -26.19 30.90
CA LEU A 132 -19.70 -27.66 30.97
C LEU A 132 -21.02 -28.12 31.59
N GLU A 133 -21.51 -27.45 32.65
CA GLU A 133 -22.81 -27.73 33.26
C GLU A 133 -23.94 -27.53 32.25
N PHE A 134 -23.94 -26.41 31.54
CA PHE A 134 -24.93 -26.12 30.50
C PHE A 134 -24.93 -27.18 29.39
N LEU A 135 -23.75 -27.53 28.90
CA LEU A 135 -23.58 -28.58 27.88
C LEU A 135 -23.87 -29.99 28.41
N SER A 136 -24.17 -30.13 29.71
CA SER A 136 -24.35 -31.42 30.39
C SER A 136 -23.12 -32.34 30.27
N LEU A 137 -21.93 -31.75 30.27
CA LEU A 137 -20.65 -32.44 30.17
C LEU A 137 -20.03 -32.69 31.55
N PRO A 138 -19.27 -33.79 31.72
CA PRO A 138 -18.58 -34.05 32.98
C PRO A 138 -17.47 -33.01 33.22
N SER A 139 -17.40 -32.46 34.44
CA SER A 139 -16.37 -31.49 34.90
C SER A 139 -14.97 -32.11 35.13
N GLY A 140 -14.66 -33.22 34.46
CA GLY A 140 -13.42 -33.98 34.65
C GLY A 140 -12.20 -33.35 33.98
N LEU A 141 -11.02 -33.60 34.55
CA LEU A 141 -9.69 -33.13 34.08
C LEU A 141 -9.41 -33.44 32.61
N ARG A 142 -10.06 -34.48 32.05
CA ARG A 142 -9.97 -34.82 30.63
C ARG A 142 -10.50 -33.70 29.74
N PHE A 143 -11.66 -33.14 30.06
CA PHE A 143 -12.36 -32.10 29.27
C PHE A 143 -11.70 -30.73 29.40
N ARG A 144 -11.18 -30.40 30.59
CA ARG A 144 -10.38 -29.18 30.82
C ARG A 144 -9.09 -29.08 29.99
N ASN A 145 -8.65 -30.16 29.34
CA ASN A 145 -7.52 -30.06 28.40
C ASN A 145 -7.91 -29.57 27.01
N TYR A 146 -9.20 -29.32 26.76
CA TYR A 146 -9.73 -28.95 25.44
C TYR A 146 -10.46 -27.62 25.44
N PHE A 147 -10.96 -27.16 26.60
CA PHE A 147 -11.74 -25.94 26.74
C PHE A 147 -11.19 -25.00 27.79
N THR A 148 -11.35 -23.70 27.56
CA THR A 148 -11.03 -22.63 28.50
C THR A 148 -12.01 -21.47 28.33
N VAL A 149 -12.01 -20.54 29.28
CA VAL A 149 -12.60 -19.20 29.15
C VAL A 149 -11.55 -18.11 29.37
N TYR A 150 -10.30 -18.52 29.60
CA TYR A 150 -9.21 -17.67 30.10
C TYR A 150 -8.13 -17.38 29.06
N SER A 151 -8.14 -18.03 27.88
CA SER A 151 -7.06 -17.87 26.92
C SER A 151 -6.98 -16.44 26.40
N LYS A 152 -5.74 -15.94 26.37
CA LYS A 152 -5.39 -14.64 25.83
C LYS A 152 -3.93 -14.58 25.37
N ASP A 153 -3.68 -13.67 24.43
CA ASP A 153 -2.40 -13.25 23.89
C ASP A 153 -2.24 -11.74 24.17
N LYS A 154 -1.10 -11.32 24.71
CA LYS A 154 -0.82 -9.90 24.97
C LYS A 154 -0.56 -9.06 23.72
N GLU A 155 -0.84 -9.56 22.52
CA GLU A 155 -0.53 -8.94 21.22
C GLU A 155 0.93 -8.50 21.12
N LEU A 156 1.80 -9.45 21.45
CA LEU A 156 3.23 -9.29 21.36
C LEU A 156 3.80 -10.25 20.31
N ASP A 157 4.34 -9.73 19.21
CA ASP A 157 5.79 -9.76 19.06
C ASP A 157 6.61 -10.92 19.62
N SER A 158 7.17 -11.85 18.83
CA SER A 158 8.19 -12.85 19.24
C SER A 158 9.38 -12.27 20.02
N PHE A 159 9.69 -10.99 19.84
CA PHE A 159 10.73 -10.24 20.57
C PHE A 159 10.20 -9.45 21.77
N GLY A 160 8.91 -9.54 22.06
CA GLY A 160 8.23 -8.84 23.16
C GLY A 160 7.80 -7.42 22.83
N ARG A 161 7.80 -7.05 21.54
CA ARG A 161 7.32 -5.74 21.05
C ARG A 161 5.81 -5.82 20.79
N ARG A 162 5.12 -4.69 20.85
CA ARG A 162 3.70 -4.63 20.45
C ARG A 162 3.54 -4.96 18.98
N ARG A 163 2.52 -5.75 18.65
CA ARG A 163 2.08 -5.91 17.25
C ARG A 163 1.46 -4.61 16.75
N ILE A 164 1.63 -4.36 15.47
CA ILE A 164 1.19 -3.16 14.77
C ILE A 164 -0.16 -3.47 14.13
N ALA A 165 -1.16 -2.60 14.32
CA ALA A 165 -2.44 -2.76 13.66
C ALA A 165 -2.27 -2.67 12.13
N LEU A 166 -3.05 -3.43 11.37
CA LEU A 166 -3.06 -3.31 9.90
C LEU A 166 -3.54 -1.92 9.44
N SER A 167 -4.35 -1.25 10.27
CA SER A 167 -4.82 0.13 10.08
C SER A 167 -3.88 1.20 10.65
N ALA A 168 -2.67 0.84 11.08
CA ALA A 168 -1.73 1.79 11.66
C ALA A 168 -1.22 2.81 10.63
N SER A 169 -0.56 3.87 11.12
CA SER A 169 -0.04 4.93 10.25
C SER A 169 1.04 4.42 9.28
N PRO A 170 1.27 5.09 8.14
CA PRO A 170 2.33 4.72 7.20
C PRO A 170 3.70 4.54 7.86
N GLN A 171 4.03 5.39 8.85
CA GLN A 171 5.28 5.31 9.57
C GLN A 171 5.34 4.08 10.49
N ASP A 172 4.24 3.72 11.14
CA ASP A 172 4.19 2.51 11.97
C ASP A 172 4.30 1.25 11.11
N ILE A 173 3.60 1.19 9.97
CA ILE A 173 3.73 0.10 9.00
C ILE A 173 5.18 -0.03 8.52
N LEU A 174 5.80 1.08 8.11
CA LEU A 174 7.21 1.12 7.69
C LEU A 174 8.13 0.61 8.79
N MET A 175 7.96 1.08 10.03
CA MET A 175 8.75 0.60 11.16
C MET A 175 8.50 -0.89 11.43
N GLY A 176 7.28 -1.39 11.21
CA GLY A 176 6.96 -2.81 11.20
C GLY A 176 7.83 -3.59 10.23
N PHE A 177 7.89 -3.13 8.97
CA PHE A 177 8.62 -3.79 7.89
C PHE A 177 10.13 -3.73 8.10
N LEU A 178 10.67 -2.58 8.50
CA LEU A 178 12.08 -2.41 8.86
C LEU A 178 12.49 -3.35 9.99
N ASN A 179 11.70 -3.42 11.06
CA ASN A 179 11.94 -4.29 12.22
C ASN A 179 11.70 -5.79 11.94
N SER A 180 11.27 -6.13 10.73
CA SER A 180 11.11 -7.52 10.25
C SER A 180 12.19 -7.90 9.25
N GLY A 181 12.93 -6.93 8.71
CA GLY A 181 13.94 -7.16 7.69
C GLY A 181 13.38 -7.60 6.33
N VAL A 182 12.12 -7.27 6.02
CA VAL A 182 11.53 -7.62 4.71
C VAL A 182 12.17 -6.84 3.56
N ARG A 183 12.20 -7.44 2.37
CA ARG A 183 12.77 -6.82 1.17
C ARG A 183 11.91 -5.62 0.72
N LEU A 184 12.56 -4.52 0.30
CA LEU A 184 11.90 -3.28 -0.16
C LEU A 184 10.85 -2.70 0.83
N PRO A 185 11.21 -2.43 2.09
CA PRO A 185 10.24 -2.08 3.12
C PRO A 185 9.51 -0.75 2.86
N PHE A 186 10.18 0.24 2.26
CA PHE A 186 9.57 1.56 1.97
C PHE A 186 8.49 1.46 0.91
N GLN A 187 8.80 0.86 -0.25
CA GLN A 187 7.83 0.71 -1.33
C GLN A 187 6.64 -0.14 -0.90
N LYS A 188 6.91 -1.23 -0.16
CA LYS A 188 5.86 -2.08 0.39
C LYS A 188 4.98 -1.34 1.38
N ALA A 189 5.55 -0.52 2.26
CA ALA A 189 4.78 0.23 3.25
C ALA A 189 3.89 1.27 2.57
N ALA A 190 4.39 1.98 1.56
CA ALA A 190 3.58 2.93 0.78
C ALA A 190 2.43 2.19 0.06
N ASN A 191 2.73 1.13 -0.68
CA ASN A 191 1.70 0.32 -1.35
C ASN A 191 0.70 -0.32 -0.38
N PHE A 192 1.11 -0.63 0.84
CA PHE A 192 0.25 -1.26 1.85
C PHE A 192 -0.80 -0.28 2.39
N ILE A 193 -0.47 1.01 2.44
CA ILE A 193 -1.41 2.07 2.85
C ILE A 193 -2.38 2.37 1.72
N ASP A 194 -1.90 2.66 0.51
CA ASP A 194 -2.74 2.95 -0.68
C ASP A 194 -3.66 1.76 -1.05
N PHE A 195 -3.30 0.55 -0.64
CA PHE A 195 -4.18 -0.61 -0.79
C PHE A 195 -5.37 -0.55 0.17
N GLN A 196 -5.23 0.05 1.35
CA GLN A 196 -6.27 0.04 2.38
C GLN A 196 -7.09 1.32 2.44
N ASP A 197 -6.53 2.45 2.02
CA ASP A 197 -7.23 3.72 2.08
C ASP A 197 -8.32 3.84 1.00
N LYS A 198 -9.22 4.79 1.26
CA LYS A 198 -10.32 5.14 0.36
C LYS A 198 -10.02 6.40 -0.43
N ASP A 199 -9.03 7.18 0.01
CA ASP A 199 -8.52 8.27 -0.81
C ASP A 199 -7.75 7.67 -1.99
N LEU A 200 -7.62 8.45 -3.06
CA LEU A 200 -6.88 8.02 -4.26
C LEU A 200 -5.51 8.71 -4.25
N SER A 201 -4.96 8.93 -3.05
CA SER A 201 -3.84 9.83 -2.83
C SER A 201 -2.59 9.04 -2.46
N GLN A 202 -1.60 9.05 -3.36
CA GLN A 202 -0.38 8.27 -3.18
C GLN A 202 0.30 8.57 -1.83
N THR A 203 0.49 7.52 -1.03
CA THR A 203 1.33 7.58 0.16
C THR A 203 2.77 7.82 -0.26
N VAL A 204 3.44 8.78 0.39
CA VAL A 204 4.84 9.11 0.12
C VAL A 204 5.70 8.82 1.36
N LEU A 205 6.75 8.03 1.18
CA LEU A 205 7.74 7.72 2.21
C LEU A 205 9.14 8.08 1.75
N ASP A 206 9.83 8.93 2.51
CA ASP A 206 11.22 9.29 2.21
C ASP A 206 12.19 8.20 2.70
N LYS A 207 13.01 7.68 1.78
CA LYS A 207 14.07 6.72 2.09
C LYS A 207 15.42 7.43 2.14
N PHE A 208 16.06 7.40 3.30
CA PHE A 208 17.44 7.88 3.47
C PHE A 208 18.41 6.70 3.57
N TYR A 209 19.36 6.57 2.65
CA TYR A 209 20.19 5.37 2.57
C TYR A 209 21.59 5.59 2.01
N LYS A 210 22.47 4.60 2.21
CA LYS A 210 23.78 4.54 1.58
C LYS A 210 24.13 3.13 1.14
N ARG A 211 24.57 2.98 -0.11
CA ARG A 211 25.07 1.72 -0.67
C ARG A 211 26.56 1.59 -0.40
N ILE A 212 26.96 0.44 0.15
CA ILE A 212 28.33 0.15 0.53
C ILE A 212 28.75 -1.19 -0.06
N LYS A 213 29.83 -1.19 -0.86
CA LYS A 213 30.45 -2.41 -1.39
C LYS A 213 31.59 -2.84 -0.48
N PRO A 214 31.56 -4.06 0.10
CA PRO A 214 32.68 -4.54 0.90
C PRO A 214 33.98 -4.60 0.09
N ALA A 215 35.08 -4.11 0.66
CA ALA A 215 36.37 -4.10 -0.03
C ALA A 215 37.03 -5.50 -0.02
N SER A 216 36.97 -6.16 1.13
CA SER A 216 37.58 -7.45 1.43
C SER A 216 36.75 -8.24 2.46
N SER A 217 37.03 -9.53 2.56
CA SER A 217 36.61 -10.40 3.66
C SER A 217 37.84 -11.02 4.32
N SER A 218 37.73 -11.40 5.59
CA SER A 218 38.77 -12.10 6.34
C SER A 218 38.22 -13.42 6.90
N GLY A 219 39.05 -14.46 6.87
CA GLY A 219 38.61 -15.82 7.27
C GLY A 219 37.54 -16.42 6.35
N GLY A 220 37.20 -17.68 6.61
CA GLY A 220 36.06 -18.36 5.99
C GLY A 220 36.13 -18.63 4.49
N SER A 221 34.96 -18.92 3.93
CA SER A 221 34.78 -19.43 2.57
C SER A 221 34.42 -18.37 1.52
N PHE A 222 34.06 -17.14 1.90
CA PHE A 222 33.78 -16.10 0.90
C PHE A 222 35.05 -15.69 0.14
N ARG A 223 34.94 -15.65 -1.19
CA ARG A 223 36.00 -15.24 -2.12
C ARG A 223 35.47 -14.17 -3.06
N LYS A 224 36.27 -13.14 -3.28
CA LYS A 224 35.92 -12.04 -4.20
C LYS A 224 35.97 -12.52 -5.65
N ILE A 225 34.89 -12.33 -6.39
CA ILE A 225 34.76 -12.62 -7.82
C ILE A 225 34.26 -11.34 -8.49
N GLY A 226 35.14 -10.65 -9.21
CA GLY A 226 34.82 -9.35 -9.81
C GLY A 226 34.35 -8.33 -8.74
N ASN A 227 33.07 -7.96 -8.82
CA ASN A 227 32.45 -6.95 -7.97
C ASN A 227 31.65 -7.51 -6.77
N TYR A 228 31.62 -8.83 -6.57
CA TYR A 228 30.90 -9.47 -5.48
C TYR A 228 31.76 -10.52 -4.77
N PHE A 229 31.27 -11.06 -3.66
CA PHE A 229 31.84 -12.18 -2.93
C PHE A 229 30.94 -13.40 -3.06
N TYR A 230 31.55 -14.58 -3.20
CA TYR A 230 30.85 -15.86 -3.33
C TYR A 230 31.38 -16.86 -2.33
N ALA A 231 30.49 -17.69 -1.77
CA ALA A 231 30.84 -18.84 -0.97
C ALA A 231 29.96 -20.05 -1.32
N PRO A 232 30.55 -21.26 -1.40
CA PRO A 232 29.75 -22.48 -1.52
C PRO A 232 29.00 -22.79 -0.23
N LYS A 233 27.90 -23.52 -0.36
CA LYS A 233 27.11 -24.04 0.77
C LYS A 233 27.94 -24.81 1.80
N GLY A 234 27.59 -24.68 3.07
CA GLY A 234 28.27 -25.30 4.21
C GLY A 234 29.66 -24.73 4.48
N GLY A 235 29.99 -23.58 3.89
CA GLY A 235 31.27 -22.91 4.08
C GLY A 235 31.52 -22.39 5.50
N ALA A 236 32.78 -22.12 5.83
CA ALA A 236 33.15 -21.51 7.10
C ALA A 236 32.79 -20.00 7.11
N PRO A 237 32.44 -19.43 8.28
CA PRO A 237 32.08 -18.02 8.40
C PRO A 237 33.21 -17.08 7.96
N SER A 238 32.88 -16.05 7.20
CA SER A 238 33.79 -14.96 6.80
C SER A 238 33.39 -13.65 7.48
N THR A 239 34.36 -12.86 7.91
CA THR A 239 34.14 -11.53 8.50
C THR A 239 34.36 -10.44 7.46
N PHE A 240 33.48 -9.45 7.46
CA PHE A 240 33.55 -8.27 6.61
C PHE A 240 33.66 -7.03 7.50
N ARG A 241 34.60 -6.15 7.19
CA ARG A 241 34.78 -4.88 7.88
C ARG A 241 34.63 -3.74 6.87
N LEU A 242 33.65 -2.89 7.12
CA LEU A 242 33.39 -1.66 6.38
C LEU A 242 33.97 -0.49 7.17
N GLN A 243 34.72 0.39 6.50
CA GLN A 243 35.38 1.55 7.12
C GLN A 243 35.18 2.79 6.26
N ASN A 244 35.32 3.97 6.86
CA ASN A 244 35.15 5.28 6.20
C ASN A 244 33.77 5.42 5.54
N LEU A 245 32.72 4.98 6.24
CA LEU A 245 31.37 5.03 5.72
C LEU A 245 30.86 6.45 5.44
N ASN A 246 31.51 7.51 5.96
CA ASN A 246 31.09 8.90 5.81
C ASN A 246 29.58 9.07 6.13
N ILE A 247 29.15 8.51 7.26
CA ILE A 247 27.81 8.68 7.84
C ILE A 247 28.01 8.95 9.35
N PRO A 248 27.11 9.72 10.00
CA PRO A 248 27.22 10.02 11.41
C PRO A 248 26.96 8.77 12.26
N ASP A 249 27.49 8.79 13.50
CA ASP A 249 27.23 7.73 14.47
C ASP A 249 25.73 7.63 14.77
N GLY A 250 25.22 6.40 14.91
CA GLY A 250 23.81 6.18 15.19
C GLY A 250 23.33 4.78 14.80
N GLU A 251 22.02 4.57 14.91
CA GLU A 251 21.35 3.32 14.59
C GLU A 251 20.85 3.31 13.14
N TYR A 252 21.11 2.22 12.42
CA TYR A 252 20.77 2.05 11.00
C TYR A 252 20.25 0.63 10.72
N PHE A 253 19.26 0.51 9.85
CA PHE A 253 18.83 -0.79 9.32
C PHE A 253 19.77 -1.22 8.20
N CYS A 254 20.22 -2.48 8.20
CA CYS A 254 21.15 -3.00 7.20
C CYS A 254 20.45 -4.04 6.31
N PHE A 255 20.50 -3.85 4.98
CA PHE A 255 19.95 -4.74 3.95
C PHE A 255 21.08 -5.30 3.08
N PHE A 256 21.04 -6.59 2.77
CA PHE A 256 22.14 -7.29 2.11
C PHE A 256 21.72 -7.76 0.73
N TYR A 257 22.55 -7.49 -0.28
CA TYR A 257 22.23 -7.76 -1.67
C TYR A 257 23.24 -8.69 -2.32
N SER A 258 22.73 -9.69 -3.01
CA SER A 258 23.43 -10.62 -3.89
C SER A 258 23.28 -10.16 -5.34
N PRO A 259 24.27 -10.42 -6.21
CA PRO A 259 24.14 -10.12 -7.65
C PRO A 259 23.13 -11.01 -8.38
N PHE A 260 22.67 -12.10 -7.74
CA PHE A 260 21.69 -13.04 -8.30
C PHE A 260 20.58 -13.32 -7.27
N GLU A 261 19.31 -13.35 -7.70
CA GLU A 261 18.17 -13.56 -6.77
C GLU A 261 18.11 -14.98 -6.18
N ASP A 262 18.64 -15.98 -6.87
CA ASP A 262 18.62 -17.39 -6.46
C ASP A 262 19.66 -17.72 -5.36
N LEU A 263 20.70 -16.89 -5.22
CA LEU A 263 21.71 -17.05 -4.19
C LEU A 263 21.28 -16.39 -2.86
N GLY A 264 21.57 -17.08 -1.76
CA GLY A 264 21.35 -16.53 -0.42
C GLY A 264 22.46 -15.56 0.00
N ILE A 265 22.25 -14.82 1.10
CA ILE A 265 23.33 -14.08 1.76
C ILE A 265 24.03 -15.01 2.77
N GLY A 266 23.25 -15.68 3.62
CA GLY A 266 23.72 -16.61 4.64
C GLY A 266 23.21 -16.25 6.04
N TYR A 267 23.79 -16.87 7.07
CA TYR A 267 23.56 -16.50 8.47
C TYR A 267 24.48 -15.33 8.84
N VAL A 268 23.89 -14.16 9.08
CA VAL A 268 24.58 -12.92 9.40
C VAL A 268 24.62 -12.70 10.90
N SER A 269 25.81 -12.42 11.43
CA SER A 269 26.03 -12.05 12.83
C SER A 269 26.68 -10.67 12.90
N VAL A 270 26.09 -9.77 13.69
CA VAL A 270 26.57 -8.40 13.91
C VAL A 270 26.10 -7.90 15.26
N GLN A 271 27.03 -7.42 16.09
CA GLN A 271 26.72 -6.91 17.44
C GLN A 271 25.89 -7.94 18.25
N ASP A 272 24.71 -7.53 18.73
CA ASP A 272 23.80 -8.37 19.52
C ASP A 272 22.94 -9.32 18.66
N ILE A 273 23.08 -9.25 17.33
CA ILE A 273 22.37 -10.10 16.37
C ILE A 273 23.27 -11.28 16.02
N GLU A 274 22.84 -12.50 16.31
CA GLU A 274 23.58 -13.74 16.03
C GLU A 274 22.82 -14.67 15.07
N ASP A 275 23.55 -15.22 14.08
CA ASP A 275 23.11 -16.29 13.17
C ASP A 275 21.76 -16.00 12.47
N CYS A 276 21.57 -14.74 12.10
CA CYS A 276 20.37 -14.23 11.47
C CYS A 276 20.28 -14.70 10.02
N ASP A 277 19.27 -15.48 9.63
CA ASP A 277 19.12 -15.98 8.26
C ASP A 277 18.68 -14.87 7.29
N VAL A 278 19.54 -14.51 6.33
CA VAL A 278 19.31 -13.40 5.40
C VAL A 278 19.33 -13.89 3.95
N TYR A 279 18.29 -13.53 3.20
CA TYR A 279 18.20 -13.72 1.76
C TYR A 279 18.47 -12.43 0.99
N ASN A 280 18.59 -12.53 -0.35
CA ASN A 280 18.86 -11.39 -1.19
C ASN A 280 17.82 -10.26 -1.02
N GLY A 281 18.28 -9.08 -0.63
CA GLY A 281 17.48 -7.89 -0.41
C GLY A 281 16.78 -7.83 0.96
N GLU A 282 16.91 -8.86 1.79
CA GLU A 282 16.42 -8.83 3.17
C GLU A 282 17.38 -8.04 4.08
N GLY A 283 16.82 -7.49 5.16
CA GLY A 283 17.55 -6.74 6.17
C GLY A 283 17.55 -7.41 7.53
N LEU A 284 18.20 -6.78 8.51
CA LEU A 284 18.22 -7.22 9.91
C LEU A 284 16.97 -6.77 10.67
N TYR A 285 16.51 -7.58 11.63
CA TYR A 285 15.28 -7.33 12.41
C TYR A 285 15.45 -6.30 13.54
N LEU A 286 16.70 -5.87 13.78
CA LEU A 286 17.07 -4.79 14.67
C LEU A 286 18.03 -3.86 13.93
N PRO A 287 17.98 -2.54 14.23
CA PRO A 287 18.99 -1.63 13.74
C PRO A 287 20.35 -1.99 14.35
N VAL A 288 21.40 -1.68 13.59
CA VAL A 288 22.80 -1.88 13.98
C VAL A 288 23.41 -0.51 14.25
N ARG A 289 24.21 -0.43 15.31
CA ARG A 289 24.89 0.81 15.68
C ARG A 289 26.15 1.00 14.84
N VAL A 290 26.29 2.12 14.16
CA VAL A 290 27.54 2.51 13.47
C VAL A 290 28.25 3.54 14.34
N GLU A 291 29.54 3.31 14.62
CA GLU A 291 30.40 4.23 15.37
C GLU A 291 31.72 4.45 14.63
N GLY A 292 32.19 5.70 14.58
CA GLY A 292 33.43 6.06 13.90
C GLY A 292 33.41 5.79 12.39
N GLY A 293 32.22 5.64 11.79
CA GLY A 293 32.07 5.26 10.39
C GLY A 293 32.58 3.85 10.07
N GLU A 294 32.56 2.93 11.05
CA GLU A 294 32.91 1.52 10.88
C GLU A 294 31.73 0.59 11.17
N LEU A 295 31.66 -0.51 10.43
CA LEU A 295 30.69 -1.58 10.64
C LEU A 295 31.34 -2.94 10.35
N GLU A 296 31.27 -3.87 11.29
CA GLU A 296 31.80 -5.23 11.15
C GLU A 296 30.70 -6.26 11.34
N PHE A 297 30.65 -7.26 10.46
CA PHE A 297 29.71 -8.39 10.55
C PHE A 297 30.36 -9.68 10.04
N SER A 298 29.83 -10.82 10.45
CA SER A 298 30.23 -12.14 9.96
C SER A 298 29.09 -12.78 9.18
N ILE A 299 29.41 -13.50 8.10
CA ILE A 299 28.46 -14.27 7.32
C ILE A 299 28.92 -15.73 7.27
N LYS A 300 28.08 -16.63 7.78
CA LYS A 300 28.19 -18.07 7.56
C LYS A 300 27.31 -18.47 6.37
N PRO A 301 27.84 -19.07 5.30
CA PRO A 301 27.03 -19.59 4.20
C PRO A 301 25.96 -20.58 4.68
N PHE A 302 24.84 -20.63 3.97
CA PHE A 302 23.78 -21.61 4.23
C PHE A 302 24.28 -23.04 4.01
N GLU A 303 23.68 -24.02 4.69
CA GLU A 303 24.10 -25.43 4.58
C GLU A 303 23.58 -26.09 3.29
N ASP A 304 22.49 -25.58 2.72
CA ASP A 304 21.74 -26.17 1.61
C ASP A 304 21.99 -25.49 0.25
N ARG A 305 22.44 -24.23 0.23
CA ARG A 305 22.62 -23.42 -0.99
C ARG A 305 23.83 -22.51 -0.96
N ASP A 306 24.29 -22.12 -2.14
CA ASP A 306 25.41 -21.21 -2.30
C ASP A 306 25.01 -19.77 -1.94
N CYS A 307 26.00 -18.96 -1.56
CA CYS A 307 25.78 -17.61 -1.08
C CYS A 307 26.64 -16.59 -1.80
N ALA A 308 26.11 -15.38 -1.96
CA ALA A 308 26.83 -14.25 -2.51
C ALA A 308 26.50 -12.93 -1.81
N LEU A 309 27.45 -12.01 -1.81
CA LEU A 309 27.28 -10.65 -1.31
C LEU A 309 27.93 -9.66 -2.30
N GLU A 310 27.14 -8.77 -2.88
CA GLU A 310 27.65 -7.67 -3.70
C GLU A 310 27.77 -6.38 -2.89
N TYR A 311 26.70 -5.99 -2.20
CA TYR A 311 26.66 -4.73 -1.44
C TYR A 311 25.66 -4.79 -0.29
N ILE A 312 25.76 -3.78 0.57
CA ILE A 312 24.86 -3.55 1.69
C ILE A 312 24.25 -2.16 1.56
N GLU A 313 22.97 -2.02 1.86
CA GLU A 313 22.35 -0.72 2.11
C GLU A 313 22.21 -0.50 3.61
N VAL A 314 22.79 0.59 4.11
CA VAL A 314 22.44 1.13 5.43
C VAL A 314 21.35 2.18 5.24
N VAL A 315 20.29 2.07 6.04
CA VAL A 315 19.05 2.84 5.84
C VAL A 315 18.64 3.49 7.16
N SER A 316 18.14 4.72 7.07
CA SER A 316 17.52 5.45 8.18
C SER A 316 16.12 5.93 7.79
N PRO A 317 15.14 5.85 8.70
CA PRO A 317 13.80 6.42 8.47
C PRO A 317 13.79 7.95 8.56
N GLU A 318 14.90 8.57 8.96
CA GLU A 318 15.02 10.02 9.13
C GLU A 318 16.21 10.54 8.32
N ASN A 319 16.15 11.81 7.93
CA ASN A 319 17.24 12.45 7.22
C ASN A 319 18.51 12.50 8.08
N ARG A 320 19.64 12.09 7.49
CA ARG A 320 20.97 12.17 8.11
C ARG A 320 22.01 12.55 7.07
N GLU A 321 22.99 13.35 7.47
CA GLU A 321 24.09 13.77 6.60
C GLU A 321 24.84 12.56 6.02
N GLY A 322 25.21 12.62 4.75
CA GLY A 322 25.98 11.57 4.08
C GLY A 322 25.15 10.39 3.57
N LEU A 323 23.83 10.42 3.74
CA LEU A 323 22.85 9.54 3.10
C LEU A 323 22.29 10.17 1.81
N LEU A 324 21.94 9.32 0.86
CA LEU A 324 21.12 9.66 -0.30
C LEU A 324 19.65 9.70 0.12
N HIS A 325 18.87 10.55 -0.54
CA HIS A 325 17.43 10.67 -0.37
C HIS A 325 16.72 10.27 -1.67
N THR A 326 15.58 9.62 -1.54
CA THR A 326 14.66 9.26 -2.63
C THR A 326 13.27 9.16 -2.01
N SER A 327 12.24 9.62 -2.72
CA SER A 327 10.85 9.56 -2.26
C SER A 327 10.17 8.34 -2.88
N LEU A 328 9.62 7.46 -2.07
CA LEU A 328 8.95 6.24 -2.52
C LEU A 328 7.45 6.51 -2.47
N ARG A 329 6.79 6.39 -3.62
CA ARG A 329 5.36 6.61 -3.76
C ARG A 329 4.63 5.29 -3.83
N GLY A 330 3.51 5.19 -3.13
CA GLY A 330 2.62 4.05 -3.26
C GLY A 330 1.95 4.05 -4.63
N ARG A 331 1.04 3.10 -4.83
CA ARG A 331 0.41 2.86 -6.12
C ARG A 331 -1.09 2.90 -5.97
N GLU A 332 -1.67 3.85 -6.68
CA GLU A 332 -3.11 4.06 -6.72
C GLU A 332 -3.80 3.25 -7.80
N SER A 333 -5.11 3.16 -7.65
CA SER A 333 -6.01 2.50 -8.61
C SER A 333 -6.15 3.25 -9.95
N LEU A 334 -5.69 4.50 -10.04
CA LEU A 334 -5.70 5.31 -11.25
C LEU A 334 -4.27 5.63 -11.69
N VAL A 335 -3.95 5.39 -12.95
CA VAL A 335 -2.60 5.61 -13.49
C VAL A 335 -2.64 6.30 -14.86
N ILE A 336 -1.69 7.19 -15.11
CA ILE A 336 -1.46 7.81 -16.42
C ILE A 336 -0.78 6.78 -17.33
N ASN A 337 -1.47 6.29 -18.36
CA ASN A 337 -1.00 5.17 -19.18
C ASN A 337 -0.31 5.59 -20.48
N GLU A 338 -0.85 6.59 -21.18
CA GLU A 338 -0.36 7.04 -22.49
C GLU A 338 -0.42 8.57 -22.60
N VAL A 339 0.55 9.17 -23.28
CA VAL A 339 0.61 10.61 -23.52
C VAL A 339 1.03 10.88 -24.96
N MET A 340 0.22 11.63 -25.70
CA MET A 340 0.60 12.19 -27.00
C MET A 340 1.09 13.63 -26.80
N VAL A 341 2.42 13.77 -26.73
CA VAL A 341 3.09 15.07 -26.52
C VAL A 341 3.17 15.87 -27.83
N LYS A 342 3.49 15.22 -28.96
CA LYS A 342 3.92 15.93 -30.17
C LYS A 342 3.26 15.43 -31.46
N PRO A 343 1.97 15.71 -31.71
CA PRO A 343 1.29 15.39 -32.98
C PRO A 343 1.72 16.32 -34.14
N CYS A 344 3.03 16.37 -34.41
CA CYS A 344 3.68 17.17 -35.45
C CYS A 344 4.55 16.33 -36.40
N LEU A 345 4.59 16.69 -37.69
CA LEU A 345 5.59 16.21 -38.66
C LEU A 345 6.49 17.36 -39.11
N GLU A 346 7.79 17.10 -39.20
CA GLU A 346 8.77 18.05 -39.73
C GLU A 346 9.23 17.62 -41.11
N PHE A 347 9.21 18.55 -42.07
CA PHE A 347 9.69 18.33 -43.42
C PHE A 347 10.75 19.36 -43.79
N LEU A 348 11.98 18.90 -43.97
CA LEU A 348 13.07 19.71 -44.51
C LEU A 348 12.91 19.88 -46.02
N VAL A 349 13.37 21.01 -46.54
CA VAL A 349 13.58 21.13 -47.99
C VAL A 349 14.84 20.38 -48.41
N GLU A 350 14.82 19.84 -49.62
CA GLU A 350 15.92 19.06 -50.19
C GLU A 350 16.31 19.59 -51.56
N GLU A 351 17.60 19.48 -51.92
CA GLU A 351 18.14 19.93 -53.21
C GLU A 351 17.40 19.35 -54.42
N SER A 352 16.88 18.13 -54.27
CA SER A 352 16.15 17.36 -55.28
C SER A 352 14.81 17.98 -55.70
N GLN A 353 14.21 18.85 -54.87
CA GLN A 353 12.83 19.33 -55.05
C GLN A 353 12.68 20.33 -56.21
N ASN A 354 13.77 20.96 -56.66
CA ASN A 354 13.82 21.92 -57.78
C ASN A 354 12.56 22.81 -57.91
N PRO A 355 12.35 23.75 -56.98
CA PRO A 355 11.06 24.44 -56.81
C PRO A 355 10.70 25.40 -57.96
N GLY A 356 11.58 25.59 -58.95
CA GLY A 356 11.40 26.56 -60.03
C GLY A 356 11.74 28.00 -59.60
N GLY A 357 11.51 28.94 -60.53
CA GLY A 357 11.95 30.33 -60.37
C GLY A 357 13.47 30.46 -60.27
N SER A 358 13.92 31.52 -59.60
CA SER A 358 15.34 31.78 -59.30
C SER A 358 15.75 31.31 -57.90
N TRP A 359 15.02 30.34 -57.33
CA TRP A 359 15.37 29.74 -56.04
C TRP A 359 16.60 28.84 -56.20
N VAL A 360 17.65 29.15 -55.44
CA VAL A 360 18.94 28.44 -55.48
C VAL A 360 19.12 27.66 -54.19
N TRP A 361 19.45 26.38 -54.31
CA TRP A 361 19.80 25.56 -53.16
C TRP A 361 21.08 26.07 -52.49
N ARG A 362 21.04 26.13 -51.16
CA ARG A 362 22.14 26.48 -50.27
C ARG A 362 22.16 25.46 -49.15
N SER A 363 23.08 24.49 -49.20
CA SER A 363 23.39 23.52 -48.14
C SER A 363 22.39 23.49 -46.95
N GLY A 364 21.19 22.93 -47.17
CA GLY A 364 20.13 22.80 -46.16
C GLY A 364 18.96 23.78 -46.24
N TYR A 365 18.91 24.71 -47.21
CA TYR A 365 17.78 25.62 -47.46
C TYR A 365 17.77 26.12 -48.91
N TYR A 366 16.67 26.73 -49.35
CA TYR A 366 16.58 27.46 -50.62
C TYR A 366 16.63 28.97 -50.39
N GLU A 367 17.32 29.69 -51.27
CA GLU A 367 17.49 31.15 -51.24
C GLU A 367 17.01 31.77 -52.55
N ASN A 368 16.27 32.89 -52.48
CA ASN A 368 15.90 33.68 -53.66
C ASN A 368 16.21 35.17 -53.45
N LYS A 369 17.11 35.70 -54.28
CA LYS A 369 17.57 37.09 -54.25
C LYS A 369 16.84 38.01 -55.23
N ASP A 370 15.97 37.48 -56.08
CA ASP A 370 15.27 38.26 -57.09
C ASP A 370 14.05 38.96 -56.49
N LEU A 371 14.29 40.17 -55.96
CA LEU A 371 13.32 41.02 -55.27
C LEU A 371 12.13 41.42 -56.16
N ALA A 372 10.90 41.17 -55.69
CA ALA A 372 9.63 41.53 -56.34
C ALA A 372 9.56 41.20 -57.85
N SER A 373 10.07 40.03 -58.25
CA SER A 373 10.40 39.71 -59.64
C SER A 373 9.36 38.85 -60.37
N GLY A 374 8.13 38.77 -59.85
CA GLY A 374 7.05 37.98 -60.46
C GLY A 374 7.38 36.49 -60.47
N LEU A 375 7.40 35.86 -61.66
CA LEU A 375 7.67 34.43 -61.85
C LEU A 375 9.08 34.00 -61.41
N LYS A 376 10.07 34.91 -61.40
CA LYS A 376 11.42 34.60 -60.92
C LYS A 376 11.49 34.48 -59.39
N GLY A 377 10.57 35.13 -58.68
CA GLY A 377 10.43 35.04 -57.23
C GLY A 377 9.64 33.82 -56.76
N GLU A 378 8.94 33.13 -57.67
CA GLU A 378 8.04 32.02 -57.34
C GLU A 378 8.80 30.68 -57.24
N GLY A 379 8.56 29.96 -56.15
CA GLY A 379 8.97 28.57 -55.95
C GLY A 379 7.78 27.71 -55.53
N ARG A 380 7.81 26.42 -55.86
CA ARG A 380 6.77 25.44 -55.53
C ARG A 380 7.39 24.22 -54.87
N TRP A 381 6.89 23.86 -53.70
CA TRP A 381 7.31 22.67 -52.96
C TRP A 381 6.13 21.72 -52.79
N VAL A 382 6.42 20.43 -52.92
CA VAL A 382 5.47 19.35 -52.67
C VAL A 382 6.04 18.51 -51.54
N PHE A 383 5.24 18.29 -50.51
CA PHE A 383 5.58 17.45 -49.37
C PHE A 383 4.57 16.31 -49.26
N SER A 384 5.04 15.07 -49.26
CA SER A 384 4.18 13.90 -49.06
C SER A 384 3.98 13.67 -47.57
N ILE A 385 2.80 14.04 -47.07
CA ILE A 385 2.53 14.05 -45.63
C ILE A 385 2.23 12.66 -45.09
N GLY A 386 1.66 11.78 -45.92
CA GLY A 386 1.35 10.40 -45.53
C GLY A 386 0.23 10.26 -44.49
N ARG A 387 -0.41 11.37 -44.10
CA ARG A 387 -1.58 11.41 -43.21
C ARG A 387 -2.64 12.33 -43.80
N ARG A 388 -3.92 11.96 -43.61
CA ARG A 388 -5.08 12.76 -44.02
C ARG A 388 -5.63 13.53 -42.83
N GLY A 389 -6.13 14.74 -43.06
CA GLY A 389 -6.75 15.56 -42.01
C GLY A 389 -6.47 17.04 -42.17
N TYR A 390 -6.98 17.85 -41.24
CA TYR A 390 -6.62 19.26 -41.13
C TYR A 390 -5.35 19.43 -40.29
N PHE A 391 -4.50 20.38 -40.71
CA PHE A 391 -3.24 20.69 -40.05
C PHE A 391 -2.95 22.19 -40.02
N TYR A 392 -2.31 22.65 -38.96
CA TYR A 392 -1.58 23.91 -38.96
C TYR A 392 -0.24 23.74 -39.69
N ILE A 393 0.16 24.78 -40.46
CA ILE A 393 1.41 24.76 -41.21
C ILE A 393 2.31 25.89 -40.72
N LYS A 394 3.46 25.55 -40.13
CA LYS A 394 4.46 26.50 -39.63
C LYS A 394 5.67 26.53 -40.55
N PHE A 395 6.18 27.72 -40.85
CA PHE A 395 7.28 27.92 -41.80
C PHE A 395 8.56 28.35 -41.11
N PHE A 396 9.70 27.90 -41.65
CA PHE A 396 11.01 28.24 -41.12
C PHE A 396 11.96 28.72 -42.22
N ALA A 397 12.67 29.79 -41.90
CA ALA A 397 13.70 30.37 -42.73
C ALA A 397 15.07 29.79 -42.36
N ASN A 398 16.13 30.27 -43.00
CA ASN A 398 17.49 29.85 -42.63
C ASN A 398 17.95 30.46 -41.28
N ILE A 399 17.47 31.65 -40.94
CA ILE A 399 17.83 32.38 -39.72
C ILE A 399 16.57 32.83 -38.99
N ALA A 400 16.68 32.99 -37.66
CA ALA A 400 15.60 33.50 -36.83
C ALA A 400 15.08 34.86 -37.34
N GLY A 401 13.75 34.98 -37.49
CA GLY A 401 13.07 36.15 -38.04
C GLY A 401 13.27 36.40 -39.55
N GLY A 402 13.98 35.50 -40.25
CA GLY A 402 14.28 35.62 -41.67
C GLY A 402 13.03 35.67 -42.54
N TYR A 403 13.09 36.40 -43.65
CA TYR A 403 11.99 36.52 -44.61
C TYR A 403 11.88 35.24 -45.46
N ILE A 404 10.67 34.71 -45.59
CA ILE A 404 10.36 33.52 -46.41
C ILE A 404 9.70 33.96 -47.71
N GLY A 405 8.63 34.76 -47.63
CA GLY A 405 7.91 35.24 -48.81
C GLY A 405 6.40 35.29 -48.60
N ASP A 406 5.68 35.59 -49.68
CA ASP A 406 4.22 35.43 -49.71
C ASP A 406 3.91 33.96 -49.99
N VAL A 407 3.17 33.32 -49.09
CA VAL A 407 2.85 31.89 -49.16
C VAL A 407 1.42 31.69 -49.64
N VAL A 408 1.21 30.74 -50.54
CA VAL A 408 -0.11 30.31 -51.01
C VAL A 408 -0.27 28.80 -50.85
N ILE A 409 -1.32 28.40 -50.15
CA ILE A 409 -1.73 27.00 -49.96
C ILE A 409 -3.23 26.90 -50.22
N SER A 410 -3.65 25.93 -51.04
CA SER A 410 -5.06 25.65 -51.35
C SER A 410 -5.89 26.89 -51.71
N GLY A 411 -5.28 27.84 -52.44
CA GLY A 411 -5.94 29.08 -52.89
C GLY A 411 -6.02 30.21 -51.85
N LYS A 412 -5.61 29.98 -50.60
CA LYS A 412 -5.47 31.02 -49.57
C LYS A 412 -4.04 31.56 -49.54
N SER A 413 -3.88 32.85 -49.24
CA SER A 413 -2.56 33.51 -49.22
C SER A 413 -2.25 34.16 -47.88
N LEU A 414 -1.02 34.04 -47.42
CA LEU A 414 -0.45 34.80 -46.32
C LEU A 414 0.73 35.61 -46.84
N LYS A 415 0.70 36.93 -46.63
CA LYS A 415 1.77 37.82 -47.11
C LYS A 415 2.86 37.98 -46.06
N GLY A 416 4.09 38.11 -46.54
CA GLY A 416 5.25 38.45 -45.72
C GLY A 416 5.57 37.44 -44.63
N VAL A 417 5.47 36.14 -44.94
CA VAL A 417 5.79 35.06 -44.02
C VAL A 417 7.26 35.14 -43.60
N ARG A 418 7.50 34.95 -42.31
CA ARG A 418 8.82 34.92 -41.69
C ARG A 418 9.02 33.61 -40.93
N ASP A 419 10.26 33.38 -40.55
CA ASP A 419 10.64 32.28 -39.67
C ASP A 419 9.73 32.18 -38.44
N GLY A 420 9.21 30.99 -38.16
CA GLY A 420 8.34 30.68 -37.04
C GLY A 420 6.87 31.04 -37.23
N MET A 421 6.48 31.69 -38.35
CA MET A 421 5.07 32.04 -38.58
C MET A 421 4.22 30.82 -38.96
N VAL A 422 2.98 30.81 -38.45
CA VAL A 422 1.95 29.80 -38.74
C VAL A 422 1.00 30.33 -39.83
N PHE A 423 0.57 29.46 -40.73
CA PHE A 423 -0.47 29.77 -41.71
C PHE A 423 -1.81 29.95 -40.97
N PRO A 424 -2.52 31.08 -41.13
CA PRO A 424 -3.67 31.42 -40.30
C PRO A 424 -4.92 30.56 -40.53
N TYR A 425 -4.85 29.58 -41.43
CA TYR A 425 -5.95 28.68 -41.74
C TYR A 425 -5.47 27.24 -41.65
N PRO A 426 -6.18 26.37 -40.92
CA PRO A 426 -6.00 24.94 -41.04
C PRO A 426 -6.11 24.50 -42.49
N VAL A 427 -5.24 23.59 -42.90
CA VAL A 427 -5.16 23.06 -44.26
C VAL A 427 -5.56 21.60 -44.23
N TYR A 428 -6.61 21.25 -44.95
CA TYR A 428 -6.92 19.85 -45.22
C TYR A 428 -5.92 19.27 -46.20
N ILE A 429 -5.29 18.15 -45.83
CA ILE A 429 -4.32 17.43 -46.62
C ILE A 429 -4.83 16.01 -46.84
N ASP A 430 -4.75 15.54 -48.08
CA ASP A 430 -5.08 14.17 -48.49
C ASP A 430 -4.01 13.71 -49.50
N GLY A 431 -2.89 13.24 -48.96
CA GLY A 431 -1.68 12.91 -49.73
C GLY A 431 -0.62 14.01 -49.68
N ASP A 432 -0.49 14.78 -50.77
CA ASP A 432 0.59 15.75 -50.95
C ASP A 432 0.15 17.18 -50.60
N LEU A 433 1.01 17.89 -49.86
CA LEU A 433 0.88 19.32 -49.59
C LEU A 433 1.66 20.14 -50.61
N LEU A 434 0.94 20.93 -51.42
CA LEU A 434 1.54 21.90 -52.35
C LEU A 434 1.63 23.29 -51.71
N ILE A 435 2.85 23.81 -51.63
CA ILE A 435 3.14 25.16 -51.12
C ILE A 435 3.75 25.98 -52.24
N LYS A 436 3.21 27.18 -52.48
CA LYS A 436 3.84 28.18 -53.34
C LYS A 436 4.39 29.31 -52.49
N ILE A 437 5.64 29.69 -52.72
CA ILE A 437 6.27 30.81 -52.02
C ILE A 437 6.79 31.80 -53.07
N GLN A 438 6.46 33.07 -52.90
CA GLN A 438 6.91 34.13 -53.77
C GLN A 438 7.75 35.16 -53.00
N ASN A 439 8.97 35.43 -53.46
CA ASN A 439 9.71 36.60 -52.99
C ASN A 439 9.11 37.89 -53.58
N ASN A 440 8.16 38.49 -52.85
CA ASN A 440 7.55 39.79 -53.18
C ASN A 440 8.18 40.96 -52.40
N SER A 441 9.25 40.72 -51.64
CA SER A 441 9.95 41.78 -50.94
C SER A 441 10.70 42.68 -51.91
N LEU A 442 10.68 43.98 -51.64
CA LEU A 442 11.47 44.98 -52.36
C LEU A 442 12.90 45.10 -51.83
N THR A 443 13.20 44.49 -50.67
CA THR A 443 14.44 44.74 -49.92
C THR A 443 15.08 43.51 -49.31
N GLU A 444 14.35 42.41 -49.11
CA GLU A 444 14.81 41.23 -48.36
C GLU A 444 15.01 40.00 -49.25
N VAL A 445 16.05 39.23 -48.96
CA VAL A 445 16.29 37.92 -49.57
C VAL A 445 15.38 36.90 -48.90
N SER A 446 14.64 36.14 -49.70
CA SER A 446 13.83 35.03 -49.21
C SER A 446 14.70 33.81 -48.93
N THR A 447 14.51 33.19 -47.77
CA THR A 447 15.08 31.88 -47.45
C THR A 447 14.01 30.92 -46.94
N PHE A 448 14.04 29.67 -47.37
CA PHE A 448 13.08 28.66 -46.96
C PHE A 448 13.80 27.35 -46.64
N LYS A 449 13.61 26.86 -45.42
CA LYS A 449 14.37 25.74 -44.86
C LYS A 449 13.51 24.51 -44.58
N LYS A 450 12.35 24.70 -43.94
CA LYS A 450 11.47 23.60 -43.54
C LYS A 450 10.05 24.06 -43.26
N ILE A 451 9.16 23.09 -43.15
CA ILE A 451 7.83 23.25 -42.57
C ILE A 451 7.63 22.30 -41.40
N ILE A 452 6.75 22.69 -40.49
CA ILE A 452 6.12 21.77 -39.54
C ILE A 452 4.64 21.72 -39.85
N VAL A 453 4.11 20.50 -39.95
CA VAL A 453 2.70 20.20 -40.14
C VAL A 453 2.18 19.65 -38.83
N SER A 454 1.32 20.40 -38.14
CA SER A 454 0.97 20.20 -36.73
C SER A 454 -0.53 20.04 -36.53
N GLN A 455 -0.93 19.17 -35.60
CA GLN A 455 -2.28 19.12 -35.03
C GLN A 455 -2.30 19.59 -33.57
N GLU A 456 -1.23 20.24 -33.10
CA GLU A 456 -1.14 20.83 -31.76
C GLU A 456 -1.91 22.16 -31.69
N PRO A 457 -2.57 22.45 -30.55
CA PRO A 457 -2.72 21.58 -29.37
C PRO A 457 -3.89 20.58 -29.48
N ASP A 458 -4.76 20.74 -30.48
CA ASP A 458 -6.07 20.09 -30.58
C ASP A 458 -6.03 18.54 -30.47
N ALA A 459 -4.97 17.90 -30.98
CA ALA A 459 -4.82 16.44 -30.99
C ALA A 459 -3.89 15.87 -29.91
N GLU A 460 -3.35 16.70 -29.01
CA GLU A 460 -2.66 16.22 -27.81
C GLU A 460 -3.66 15.56 -26.84
N PHE A 461 -3.21 14.53 -26.12
CA PHE A 461 -4.05 13.82 -25.16
C PHE A 461 -3.24 13.15 -24.05
N ILE A 462 -3.93 12.90 -22.94
CA ILE A 462 -3.47 12.07 -21.84
C ILE A 462 -4.49 10.94 -21.65
N GLU A 463 -4.03 9.71 -21.57
CA GLU A 463 -4.85 8.56 -21.22
C GLU A 463 -4.64 8.18 -19.76
N ILE A 464 -5.75 7.94 -19.06
CA ILE A 464 -5.78 7.39 -17.70
C ILE A 464 -6.39 5.98 -17.75
N LEU A 465 -5.87 5.07 -16.95
CA LEU A 465 -6.41 3.72 -16.74
C LEU A 465 -6.88 3.56 -15.30
N ASN A 466 -8.07 2.98 -15.13
CA ASN A 466 -8.54 2.45 -13.84
C ASN A 466 -8.16 0.96 -13.73
N ILE A 467 -7.29 0.60 -12.79
CA ILE A 467 -6.85 -0.78 -12.54
C ILE A 467 -7.59 -1.46 -11.38
N ALA A 468 -8.57 -0.79 -10.76
CA ALA A 468 -9.43 -1.36 -9.72
C ALA A 468 -10.64 -2.11 -10.31
N PRO A 469 -11.24 -3.04 -9.55
CA PRO A 469 -12.49 -3.72 -9.92
C PRO A 469 -13.74 -2.86 -9.67
N LYS A 470 -13.60 -1.61 -9.24
CA LYS A 470 -14.71 -0.69 -8.96
C LYS A 470 -14.65 0.55 -9.85
N GLU A 471 -15.81 1.14 -10.09
CA GLU A 471 -15.92 2.41 -10.80
C GLU A 471 -15.35 3.54 -9.94
N ILE A 472 -14.67 4.50 -10.57
CA ILE A 472 -14.06 5.64 -9.89
C ILE A 472 -14.57 6.93 -10.53
N ASP A 473 -15.10 7.84 -9.71
CA ASP A 473 -15.43 9.21 -10.10
C ASP A 473 -14.17 10.08 -10.03
N ILE A 474 -13.81 10.67 -11.17
CA ILE A 474 -12.65 11.56 -11.32
C ILE A 474 -13.06 12.99 -11.68
N GLY A 475 -14.33 13.33 -11.49
CA GLY A 475 -14.83 14.68 -11.66
C GLY A 475 -14.09 15.68 -10.76
N ASN A 476 -13.74 16.83 -11.32
CA ASN A 476 -12.96 17.90 -10.68
C ASN A 476 -11.51 17.54 -10.33
N PHE A 477 -11.00 16.39 -10.80
CA PHE A 477 -9.56 16.12 -10.72
C PHE A 477 -8.82 17.13 -11.59
N SER A 478 -7.61 17.48 -11.18
CA SER A 478 -6.78 18.45 -11.91
C SER A 478 -5.54 17.79 -12.49
N ILE A 479 -5.12 18.28 -13.65
CA ILE A 479 -3.88 17.90 -14.30
C ILE A 479 -2.95 19.11 -14.30
N GLY A 480 -1.80 18.95 -13.66
CA GLY A 480 -0.72 19.93 -13.62
C GLY A 480 0.45 19.50 -14.50
N LEU A 481 1.16 20.49 -15.06
CA LEU A 481 2.35 20.30 -15.87
C LEU A 481 3.48 21.21 -15.34
N THR A 482 4.59 20.61 -14.91
CA THR A 482 5.74 21.31 -14.31
C THR A 482 7.05 20.95 -15.00
N GLN A 483 8.05 21.86 -14.98
CA GLN A 483 9.44 21.58 -15.39
C GLN A 483 10.29 21.20 -14.16
N GLU A 484 11.49 20.66 -14.38
CA GLU A 484 12.54 20.62 -13.35
C GLU A 484 12.66 22.01 -12.69
N GLU A 485 12.77 22.07 -11.36
CA GLU A 485 12.72 23.28 -10.52
C GLU A 485 11.31 23.84 -10.18
N GLY A 486 10.23 23.14 -10.54
CA GLY A 486 8.87 23.44 -10.06
C GLY A 486 8.20 24.66 -10.72
N ALA A 487 8.77 25.16 -11.82
CA ALA A 487 8.11 26.15 -12.65
C ALA A 487 6.91 25.52 -13.38
N VAL A 488 5.72 26.10 -13.21
CA VAL A 488 4.52 25.71 -13.95
C VAL A 488 4.75 26.05 -15.42
N LEU A 489 4.69 25.04 -16.29
CA LEU A 489 4.94 25.19 -17.72
C LEU A 489 3.70 25.35 -18.58
N GLY A 490 2.55 24.90 -18.08
CA GLY A 490 1.36 24.71 -18.88
C GLY A 490 0.12 25.40 -18.33
N TRP A 491 -0.99 25.09 -19.00
CA TRP A 491 -2.33 25.47 -18.58
C TRP A 491 -2.92 24.33 -17.74
N PRO A 492 -3.00 24.45 -16.40
CA PRO A 492 -3.61 23.42 -15.59
C PRO A 492 -5.06 23.20 -16.05
N ALA A 493 -5.42 21.93 -16.17
CA ALA A 493 -6.71 21.50 -16.66
C ALA A 493 -7.51 20.83 -15.54
N ILE A 494 -8.84 20.91 -15.64
CA ILE A 494 -9.77 20.22 -14.76
C ILE A 494 -10.56 19.20 -15.60
N ILE A 495 -10.77 18.02 -15.02
CA ILE A 495 -11.64 16.99 -15.56
C ILE A 495 -13.10 17.36 -15.22
N PRO A 496 -14.02 17.40 -16.19
CA PRO A 496 -15.41 17.79 -15.97
C PRO A 496 -16.10 16.99 -14.87
N GLN A 497 -16.98 17.65 -14.11
CA GLN A 497 -17.79 17.01 -13.08
C GLN A 497 -18.63 15.83 -13.63
N GLY A 498 -18.71 14.74 -12.87
CA GLY A 498 -19.47 13.53 -13.25
C GLY A 498 -18.76 12.61 -14.24
N THR A 499 -17.46 12.81 -14.45
CA THR A 499 -16.63 11.92 -15.26
C THR A 499 -16.27 10.68 -14.44
N VAL A 500 -16.70 9.51 -14.89
CA VAL A 500 -16.41 8.22 -14.25
C VAL A 500 -15.57 7.32 -15.15
N ILE A 501 -14.68 6.53 -14.55
CA ILE A 501 -13.95 5.46 -15.22
C ILE A 501 -14.37 4.13 -14.62
N ARG A 502 -14.90 3.23 -15.47
CA ARG A 502 -15.31 1.89 -15.08
C ARG A 502 -14.13 0.99 -14.72
N PRO A 503 -14.38 -0.13 -14.02
CA PRO A 503 -13.35 -1.11 -13.72
C PRO A 503 -12.57 -1.55 -14.96
N TYR A 504 -11.23 -1.47 -14.89
CA TYR A 504 -10.33 -1.95 -15.94
C TYR A 504 -10.49 -1.25 -17.32
N GLU A 505 -11.07 -0.05 -17.36
CA GLU A 505 -11.27 0.73 -18.58
C GLU A 505 -10.31 1.93 -18.68
N HIS A 506 -10.02 2.31 -19.91
CA HIS A 506 -9.22 3.48 -20.28
C HIS A 506 -10.14 4.70 -20.44
N LEU A 507 -9.63 5.89 -20.11
CA LEU A 507 -10.26 7.16 -20.39
C LEU A 507 -9.26 8.12 -21.02
N ILE A 508 -9.62 8.65 -22.19
CA ILE A 508 -8.84 9.69 -22.84
C ILE A 508 -9.30 11.07 -22.38
N LEU A 509 -8.33 11.90 -22.01
CA LEU A 509 -8.48 13.32 -21.72
C LEU A 509 -7.88 14.12 -22.87
N ALA A 510 -8.75 14.82 -23.60
CA ALA A 510 -8.41 15.53 -24.83
C ALA A 510 -8.48 17.05 -24.66
N ILE A 511 -7.61 17.75 -25.38
CA ILE A 511 -7.58 19.22 -25.39
C ILE A 511 -8.68 19.81 -26.28
N ASP A 512 -8.92 19.24 -27.46
CA ASP A 512 -10.16 19.43 -28.21
C ASP A 512 -10.74 18.06 -28.53
N LYS A 513 -11.84 17.72 -27.89
CA LYS A 513 -12.47 16.42 -28.04
C LYS A 513 -13.05 16.21 -29.43
N ASP A 514 -13.77 17.19 -29.97
CA ASP A 514 -14.70 16.96 -31.10
C ASP A 514 -14.92 18.16 -32.04
N ASP A 515 -14.11 19.23 -31.94
CA ASP A 515 -14.20 20.44 -32.77
C ASP A 515 -15.53 21.23 -32.59
N ARG A 516 -16.39 20.79 -31.66
CA ARG A 516 -17.70 21.42 -31.34
C ARG A 516 -17.72 22.03 -29.96
N SER A 517 -17.01 21.39 -29.03
CA SER A 517 -17.05 21.62 -27.59
C SER A 517 -15.82 22.31 -26.97
N PRO A 518 -14.76 22.75 -27.69
CA PRO A 518 -13.65 23.42 -27.02
C PRO A 518 -14.04 24.88 -26.69
N PRO A 519 -13.23 25.60 -25.89
CA PRO A 519 -13.34 27.05 -25.82
C PRO A 519 -13.31 27.67 -27.24
N SER A 520 -14.02 28.79 -27.43
CA SER A 520 -14.51 29.32 -28.72
C SER A 520 -13.53 29.47 -29.89
N TYR A 521 -12.23 29.32 -29.67
CA TYR A 521 -11.13 29.62 -30.58
C TYR A 521 -10.41 28.38 -31.18
N LEU A 522 -10.58 27.18 -30.61
CA LEU A 522 -10.22 25.91 -31.29
C LEU A 522 -11.40 25.38 -32.13
N LYS A 523 -12.62 25.79 -31.78
CA LYS A 523 -13.85 25.36 -32.43
C LYS A 523 -13.92 25.66 -33.93
N GLY A 524 -14.31 24.65 -34.70
CA GLY A 524 -14.58 24.73 -36.14
C GLY A 524 -13.33 24.86 -37.00
N ASN A 525 -12.16 24.44 -36.49
CA ASN A 525 -10.90 24.46 -37.21
C ASN A 525 -10.67 23.15 -38.00
N GLY A 526 -11.48 22.12 -37.74
CA GLY A 526 -11.40 20.79 -38.37
C GLY A 526 -10.35 19.86 -37.78
N ILE A 527 -9.71 20.24 -36.68
CA ILE A 527 -8.69 19.48 -35.95
C ILE A 527 -9.27 19.17 -34.57
N SER A 528 -9.30 17.90 -34.19
CA SER A 528 -9.68 17.47 -32.85
C SER A 528 -9.12 16.09 -32.57
N PHE A 529 -9.15 15.67 -31.31
CA PHE A 529 -8.82 14.32 -30.91
C PHE A 529 -9.63 13.27 -31.70
N GLN A 530 -10.95 13.41 -31.79
CA GLN A 530 -11.81 12.43 -32.48
C GLN A 530 -11.50 12.32 -33.97
N GLU A 531 -11.22 13.43 -34.65
CA GLU A 531 -10.86 13.42 -36.07
C GLU A 531 -9.46 12.83 -36.31
N SER A 532 -8.52 13.04 -35.38
CA SER A 532 -7.14 12.56 -35.49
C SER A 532 -6.99 11.08 -35.11
N TRP A 533 -7.70 10.62 -34.09
CA TRP A 533 -7.46 9.32 -33.46
C TRP A 533 -8.66 8.36 -33.49
N GLY A 534 -9.88 8.85 -33.73
CA GLY A 534 -11.05 7.99 -34.01
C GLY A 534 -11.68 7.28 -32.81
N THR A 535 -11.40 7.70 -31.57
CA THR A 535 -12.01 7.15 -30.34
C THR A 535 -12.71 8.22 -29.49
N LYS A 536 -13.45 7.79 -28.47
CA LYS A 536 -14.10 8.71 -27.52
C LYS A 536 -13.09 9.28 -26.54
N ALA A 537 -13.34 10.51 -26.11
CA ALA A 537 -12.54 11.19 -25.10
C ALA A 537 -13.45 12.08 -24.24
N VAL A 538 -12.89 12.58 -23.15
CA VAL A 538 -13.44 13.62 -22.30
C VAL A 538 -12.70 14.92 -22.59
N GLN A 539 -13.46 16.00 -22.72
CA GLN A 539 -12.93 17.33 -22.98
C GLN A 539 -12.35 17.89 -21.67
N LEU A 540 -11.07 18.25 -21.67
CA LEU A 540 -10.46 18.97 -20.55
C LEU A 540 -10.97 20.41 -20.46
N GLU A 541 -11.12 20.92 -19.24
CA GLU A 541 -11.50 22.30 -18.95
C GLU A 541 -10.28 23.12 -18.55
N PHE A 542 -10.05 24.22 -19.25
CA PHE A 542 -8.89 25.09 -19.00
C PHE A 542 -9.33 26.44 -18.44
N SER A 543 -8.56 26.97 -17.48
CA SER A 543 -8.87 28.23 -16.80
C SER A 543 -8.56 29.49 -17.64
N GLY A 544 -7.84 29.35 -18.74
CA GLY A 544 -7.47 30.49 -19.58
C GLY A 544 -7.59 30.26 -21.08
N LYS A 545 -7.14 31.27 -21.83
CA LYS A 545 -7.33 31.34 -23.27
C LYS A 545 -6.17 30.62 -23.98
N ILE A 546 -6.47 29.46 -24.54
CA ILE A 546 -5.57 28.70 -25.43
C ILE A 546 -5.64 29.30 -26.85
N GLU A 547 -4.56 29.24 -27.62
CA GLU A 547 -4.50 29.64 -29.03
C GLU A 547 -4.02 28.46 -29.90
N GLY A 548 -4.22 28.57 -31.22
CA GLY A 548 -3.77 27.53 -32.16
C GLY A 548 -2.23 27.45 -32.18
N CYS A 549 -1.70 26.24 -32.07
CA CYS A 549 -0.27 25.92 -31.87
C CYS A 549 0.33 26.32 -30.50
N ASP A 550 -0.49 26.52 -29.47
CA ASP A 550 0.00 26.48 -28.10
C ASP A 550 0.56 25.08 -27.77
N ASP A 551 1.59 25.04 -26.93
CA ASP A 551 2.26 23.83 -26.48
C ASP A 551 1.70 23.48 -25.10
N ILE A 552 0.54 22.78 -25.07
CA ILE A 552 -0.17 22.54 -23.81
C ILE A 552 0.53 21.43 -23.04
N ILE A 553 0.82 20.31 -23.71
CA ILE A 553 1.74 19.29 -23.22
C ILE A 553 3.14 19.61 -23.77
N PRO A 554 4.09 20.07 -22.94
CA PRO A 554 5.33 20.67 -23.42
C PRO A 554 6.16 19.77 -24.33
N ASN A 555 6.62 20.34 -25.43
CA ASN A 555 7.61 19.77 -26.34
C ASN A 555 9.05 19.74 -25.76
N SER A 556 9.17 19.77 -24.43
CA SER A 556 10.40 19.74 -23.62
C SER A 556 10.24 18.76 -22.45
N SER A 557 11.30 18.46 -21.70
CA SER A 557 11.15 17.63 -20.50
C SER A 557 10.11 18.24 -19.54
N ALA A 558 9.20 17.43 -19.02
CA ALA A 558 8.15 17.87 -18.10
C ALA A 558 7.63 16.73 -17.23
N THR A 559 6.99 17.11 -16.13
CA THR A 559 6.27 16.23 -15.21
C THR A 559 4.79 16.49 -15.32
N ILE A 560 3.99 15.42 -15.48
CA ILE A 560 2.53 15.44 -15.46
C ILE A 560 2.08 14.96 -14.09
N VAL A 561 1.23 15.74 -13.43
CA VAL A 561 0.71 15.43 -12.10
C VAL A 561 -0.81 15.37 -12.16
N LEU A 562 -1.38 14.21 -11.87
CA LEU A 562 -2.82 14.02 -11.66
C LEU A 562 -3.12 14.24 -10.18
N LYS A 563 -4.10 15.09 -9.88
CA LYS A 563 -4.50 15.41 -8.50
C LYS A 563 -6.00 15.28 -8.29
N ASN A 564 -6.38 14.83 -7.10
CA ASN A 564 -7.78 14.84 -6.68
C ASN A 564 -8.26 16.29 -6.40
N PRO A 565 -9.57 16.51 -6.12
CA PRO A 565 -10.11 17.84 -5.85
C PRO A 565 -9.53 18.54 -4.60
N GLN A 566 -8.94 17.77 -3.68
CA GLN A 566 -8.26 18.25 -2.48
C GLN A 566 -6.83 18.71 -2.76
N GLY A 567 -6.31 18.45 -3.97
CA GLY A 567 -4.97 18.83 -4.41
C GLY A 567 -3.89 17.79 -4.09
N GLU A 568 -4.28 16.61 -3.62
CA GLU A 568 -3.40 15.48 -3.32
C GLU A 568 -3.05 14.74 -4.62
N ILE A 569 -1.87 14.13 -4.66
CA ILE A 569 -1.33 13.50 -5.87
C ILE A 569 -1.90 12.09 -6.00
N VAL A 570 -2.55 11.82 -7.13
CA VAL A 570 -3.10 10.50 -7.49
C VAL A 570 -2.10 9.72 -8.34
N ASP A 571 -1.50 10.39 -9.33
CA ASP A 571 -0.40 9.82 -10.10
C ASP A 571 0.54 10.92 -10.60
N ILE A 572 1.80 10.55 -10.81
CA ILE A 572 2.84 11.46 -11.29
C ILE A 572 3.81 10.74 -12.22
N VAL A 573 4.04 11.34 -13.37
CA VAL A 573 4.92 10.80 -14.42
C VAL A 573 5.79 11.91 -14.99
N GLU A 574 6.96 11.58 -15.47
CA GLU A 574 7.88 12.50 -16.13
C GLU A 574 8.38 11.95 -17.46
N TYR A 575 8.70 12.84 -18.39
CA TYR A 575 9.34 12.48 -19.64
C TYR A 575 10.42 13.48 -19.99
N THR A 576 11.43 13.01 -20.71
CA THR A 576 12.54 13.84 -21.17
C THR A 576 12.35 14.26 -22.63
N SER A 577 12.93 15.40 -23.00
CA SER A 577 12.96 15.87 -24.39
C SER A 577 13.53 14.84 -25.38
N SER A 578 14.38 13.91 -24.91
CA SER A 578 14.95 12.83 -25.74
C SER A 578 13.96 11.73 -26.10
N GLN A 579 12.90 11.57 -25.29
CA GLN A 579 11.80 10.63 -25.53
C GLN A 579 10.74 11.23 -26.46
N ILE A 580 10.69 12.54 -26.66
CA ILE A 580 9.64 13.16 -27.48
C ILE A 580 9.93 12.88 -28.97
N LYS A 581 8.96 12.24 -29.64
CA LYS A 581 9.00 11.95 -31.08
C LYS A 581 7.76 12.48 -31.78
N ASN A 582 7.99 13.01 -32.98
CA ASN A 582 6.96 13.47 -33.90
C ASN A 582 5.92 12.37 -34.18
N TYR A 583 4.66 12.62 -33.82
CA TYR A 583 3.52 11.71 -33.97
C TYR A 583 3.63 10.37 -33.24
N VAL A 584 4.47 10.26 -32.22
CA VAL A 584 4.59 9.01 -31.45
C VAL A 584 4.22 9.28 -30.00
N SER A 585 3.21 8.59 -29.48
CA SER A 585 2.88 8.67 -28.06
C SER A 585 3.93 7.96 -27.22
N LEU A 586 4.01 8.42 -25.97
CA LEU A 586 4.70 7.75 -24.89
C LEU A 586 3.68 6.85 -24.19
N GLU A 587 3.96 5.56 -24.12
CA GLU A 587 3.11 4.56 -23.50
C GLU A 587 3.88 3.88 -22.37
N ARG A 588 3.21 3.59 -21.24
CA ARG A 588 3.76 2.60 -20.30
C ARG A 588 3.84 1.25 -21.04
N SER A 589 4.89 0.46 -20.87
CA SER A 589 4.83 -0.92 -21.41
C SER A 589 3.74 -1.71 -20.69
N ASP A 590 3.60 -1.46 -19.40
CA ASP A 590 2.55 -2.04 -18.56
C ASP A 590 2.19 -1.00 -17.49
N PRO A 591 0.92 -0.55 -17.46
CA PRO A 591 0.48 0.53 -16.60
C PRO A 591 0.61 0.25 -15.11
N THR A 592 0.73 -1.02 -14.71
CA THR A 592 0.95 -1.40 -13.30
C THR A 592 2.39 -1.40 -12.87
N LEU A 593 3.32 -1.11 -13.77
CA LEU A 593 4.73 -1.09 -13.45
C LEU A 593 5.15 0.33 -13.15
N PHE A 594 5.68 0.52 -11.95
CA PHE A 594 6.45 1.70 -11.65
C PHE A 594 7.89 1.45 -12.10
N THR A 595 8.30 2.13 -13.17
CA THR A 595 9.67 2.13 -13.67
C THR A 595 10.23 3.53 -13.50
N ASP A 596 11.25 3.62 -12.66
CA ASP A 596 11.96 4.83 -12.28
C ASP A 596 13.46 4.58 -12.53
N VAL A 597 13.94 5.09 -13.66
CA VAL A 597 15.26 4.83 -14.23
C VAL A 597 16.33 5.60 -13.47
N ASP A 598 16.04 6.83 -13.05
CA ASP A 598 16.98 7.71 -12.36
C ASP A 598 16.92 7.63 -10.82
N LYS A 599 15.88 6.99 -10.29
CA LYS A 599 15.60 6.66 -8.87
C LYS A 599 15.19 7.86 -8.03
N ASP A 600 14.56 8.85 -8.63
CA ASP A 600 14.08 10.04 -7.94
C ASP A 600 12.71 9.85 -7.24
N GLY A 601 11.99 8.78 -7.56
CA GLY A 601 10.65 8.51 -7.02
C GLY A 601 9.49 8.85 -7.96
N VAL A 602 9.76 9.21 -9.21
CA VAL A 602 8.77 9.53 -10.25
C VAL A 602 8.90 8.53 -11.41
N PHE A 603 7.78 8.22 -12.06
CA PHE A 603 7.80 7.31 -13.21
C PHE A 603 8.39 8.01 -14.43
N ASP A 604 9.42 7.43 -15.05
CA ASP A 604 10.09 7.95 -16.26
C ASP A 604 10.33 6.88 -17.36
N GLY A 605 9.90 5.65 -17.10
CA GLY A 605 10.12 4.46 -17.94
C GLY A 605 9.22 4.31 -19.16
N TRP A 606 9.09 5.35 -19.98
CA TRP A 606 8.23 5.36 -21.18
C TRP A 606 8.76 4.50 -22.34
N PHE A 607 7.81 3.95 -23.10
CA PHE A 607 8.03 3.27 -24.38
C PHE A 607 7.39 4.07 -25.52
N PHE A 608 7.88 3.87 -26.74
CA PHE A 608 7.29 4.47 -27.93
C PHE A 608 6.23 3.55 -28.49
N SER A 609 5.04 4.08 -28.76
CA SER A 609 3.99 3.31 -29.46
C SER A 609 4.51 2.72 -30.78
N GLU A 610 4.47 1.39 -30.87
CA GLU A 610 4.88 0.67 -32.07
C GLU A 610 3.78 0.61 -33.14
N ALA A 611 2.53 0.94 -32.78
CA ALA A 611 1.36 0.91 -33.65
C ALA A 611 1.55 1.64 -34.98
N GLU A 612 0.78 1.24 -36.00
CA GLU A 612 0.78 1.89 -37.31
C GLU A 612 0.38 3.37 -37.21
N ALA A 613 -0.63 3.66 -36.39
CA ALA A 613 -1.08 5.01 -36.07
C ALA A 613 -0.10 5.78 -35.15
N LYS A 614 0.91 5.09 -34.60
CA LYS A 614 1.92 5.61 -33.66
C LYS A 614 1.34 6.14 -32.34
N ALA A 615 0.13 5.70 -32.02
CA ALA A 615 -0.55 5.85 -30.74
C ALA A 615 -1.63 4.77 -30.65
N THR A 616 -2.04 4.40 -29.43
CA THR A 616 -3.10 3.40 -29.19
C THR A 616 -4.17 3.84 -28.19
N PRO A 617 -4.75 5.04 -28.36
CA PRO A 617 -5.71 5.54 -27.39
C PRO A 617 -6.93 4.61 -27.27
N SER A 618 -7.31 4.29 -26.03
CA SER A 618 -8.39 3.38 -25.64
C SER A 618 -8.17 1.90 -25.98
N GLU A 619 -7.01 1.54 -26.52
CA GLU A 619 -6.66 0.16 -26.87
C GLU A 619 -5.55 -0.34 -25.95
N HIS A 620 -5.25 -1.64 -26.01
CA HIS A 620 -4.08 -2.16 -25.31
C HIS A 620 -2.80 -1.67 -25.97
N ASN A 621 -1.84 -1.20 -25.15
CA ASN A 621 -0.54 -0.70 -25.61
C ASN A 621 0.15 -1.72 -26.54
N ASP A 622 0.56 -1.29 -27.74
CA ASP A 622 1.06 -2.17 -28.83
C ASP A 622 2.54 -2.56 -28.66
N ASN A 623 3.15 -2.26 -27.50
CA ASN A 623 4.54 -2.63 -27.16
C ASN A 623 4.69 -4.13 -26.80
N SER A 624 3.92 -4.96 -27.50
CA SER A 624 3.62 -6.39 -27.31
C SER A 624 2.77 -6.75 -26.08
N GLY A 625 1.86 -5.86 -25.70
CA GLY A 625 0.93 -6.06 -24.59
C GLY A 625 1.58 -5.98 -23.22
N ILE A 626 0.78 -6.30 -22.20
CA ILE A 626 1.20 -6.32 -20.80
C ILE A 626 2.08 -7.57 -20.59
N LYS A 627 3.39 -7.40 -20.72
CA LYS A 627 4.34 -8.51 -20.59
C LYS A 627 5.46 -8.20 -19.62
N GLU A 628 5.84 -9.19 -18.83
CA GLU A 628 7.09 -9.21 -18.07
C GLU A 628 8.11 -10.04 -18.84
N ILE A 629 9.34 -9.55 -18.93
CA ILE A 629 10.48 -10.38 -19.32
C ILE A 629 11.26 -10.66 -18.05
N ASP A 630 11.33 -11.94 -17.66
CA ASP A 630 12.18 -12.32 -16.54
C ASP A 630 13.63 -11.94 -16.88
N PRO A 631 14.26 -11.04 -16.10
CA PRO A 631 15.58 -10.50 -16.44
C PRO A 631 16.70 -11.54 -16.38
N GLN A 632 16.45 -12.73 -15.80
CA GLN A 632 17.41 -13.82 -15.67
C GLN A 632 17.16 -14.93 -16.69
N THR A 633 15.90 -15.34 -16.88
CA THR A 633 15.55 -16.43 -17.81
C THR A 633 15.25 -15.94 -19.22
N LEU A 634 15.00 -14.65 -19.39
CA LEU A 634 14.51 -14.01 -20.62
C LEU A 634 13.15 -14.56 -21.08
N GLU A 635 12.45 -15.29 -20.21
CA GLU A 635 11.11 -15.80 -20.47
C GLU A 635 10.12 -14.63 -20.48
N VAL A 636 9.19 -14.65 -21.44
CA VAL A 636 8.18 -13.61 -21.61
C VAL A 636 6.86 -14.10 -21.04
N PHE A 637 6.38 -13.46 -19.98
CA PHE A 637 5.07 -13.69 -19.39
C PHE A 637 4.10 -12.66 -19.93
N TYR A 638 2.88 -13.09 -20.27
CA TYR A 638 1.80 -12.20 -20.68
C TYR A 638 0.78 -12.13 -19.55
N HIS A 639 0.34 -10.94 -19.20
CA HIS A 639 -0.54 -10.70 -18.07
C HIS A 639 -1.87 -10.08 -18.52
N ASN A 640 -2.92 -10.33 -17.73
CA ASN A 640 -4.23 -9.70 -17.91
C ASN A 640 -4.40 -8.59 -16.86
N VAL A 641 -4.88 -7.41 -17.29
CA VAL A 641 -5.23 -6.30 -16.36
C VAL A 641 -6.17 -6.79 -15.26
N ARG A 642 -7.09 -7.72 -15.56
CA ARG A 642 -8.03 -8.30 -14.59
C ARG A 642 -7.40 -9.20 -13.52
N GLU A 643 -6.14 -9.60 -13.69
CA GLU A 643 -5.38 -10.35 -12.68
C GLU A 643 -4.63 -9.44 -11.69
N GLN A 644 -4.69 -8.12 -11.92
CA GLN A 644 -4.10 -7.11 -11.07
C GLN A 644 -4.99 -6.84 -9.87
N VAL A 645 -4.37 -6.74 -8.71
CA VAL A 645 -5.04 -6.59 -7.42
C VAL A 645 -4.55 -5.30 -6.80
N VAL A 646 -5.00 -4.17 -7.33
CA VAL A 646 -5.01 -2.91 -6.58
C VAL A 646 -6.46 -2.70 -6.19
N LEU A 647 -6.74 -3.02 -4.94
CA LEU A 647 -8.06 -2.98 -4.34
C LEU A 647 -7.95 -2.02 -3.18
N ASN A 648 -8.66 -0.91 -3.21
CA ASN A 648 -8.89 -0.08 -2.02
C ASN A 648 -9.84 -0.83 -1.09
N GLN A 649 -9.31 -1.81 -0.35
CA GLN A 649 -10.05 -2.66 0.58
C GLN A 649 -9.25 -2.84 1.88
N PRO A 650 -9.91 -2.90 3.05
CA PRO A 650 -9.23 -3.17 4.30
C PRO A 650 -8.60 -4.57 4.28
N LEU A 651 -7.45 -4.70 4.93
CA LEU A 651 -6.84 -6.02 5.13
C LEU A 651 -7.45 -6.67 6.36
N ILE A 652 -8.15 -7.80 6.18
CA ILE A 652 -8.67 -8.60 7.31
C ILE A 652 -7.52 -9.09 8.19
N ASN A 653 -6.45 -9.62 7.56
CA ASN A 653 -5.27 -10.10 8.26
C ASN A 653 -4.01 -10.01 7.39
N ILE A 654 -2.83 -10.16 8.00
CA ILE A 654 -1.54 -10.08 7.29
C ILE A 654 -1.38 -11.15 6.19
N GLY A 655 -2.15 -12.23 6.25
CA GLY A 655 -2.19 -13.24 5.19
C GLY A 655 -2.73 -12.72 3.86
N TYR A 656 -3.41 -11.56 3.84
CA TYR A 656 -3.88 -10.86 2.63
C TYR A 656 -2.82 -9.94 2.01
N ALA A 657 -1.65 -9.79 2.64
CA ALA A 657 -0.57 -8.95 2.11
C ALA A 657 0.03 -9.47 0.80
N GLU A 658 -0.22 -10.73 0.42
CA GLU A 658 0.14 -11.23 -0.90
C GLU A 658 -0.64 -10.52 -2.01
N LYS A 659 -1.78 -9.89 -1.73
CA LYS A 659 -2.48 -9.09 -2.74
C LYS A 659 -1.75 -7.80 -3.08
N ILE A 660 -0.85 -7.35 -2.21
CA ILE A 660 -0.19 -6.05 -2.29
C ILE A 660 1.06 -6.16 -3.18
N PRO A 661 1.28 -5.20 -4.10
CA PRO A 661 2.50 -5.16 -4.88
C PRO A 661 3.75 -5.00 -4.01
N SER A 662 4.79 -5.80 -4.25
CA SER A 662 6.03 -5.78 -3.45
C SER A 662 6.99 -4.63 -3.81
N GLY A 663 6.59 -3.78 -4.77
CA GLY A 663 7.43 -2.75 -5.37
C GLY A 663 8.13 -3.15 -6.66
N PHE A 664 8.20 -4.44 -6.97
CA PHE A 664 8.58 -4.91 -8.29
C PHE A 664 7.32 -5.26 -9.10
N PRO A 665 7.34 -5.05 -10.43
CA PRO A 665 6.36 -5.60 -11.36
C PRO A 665 5.88 -7.00 -11.02
N TRP A 666 4.56 -7.20 -10.87
CA TRP A 666 3.87 -8.50 -10.68
C TRP A 666 4.29 -9.37 -9.49
N LYS A 667 5.39 -9.03 -8.83
CA LYS A 667 5.86 -9.65 -7.61
C LYS A 667 5.02 -9.11 -6.46
N ARG A 668 4.17 -9.99 -5.97
CA ARG A 668 3.44 -9.85 -4.70
C ARG A 668 4.39 -10.01 -3.53
N PHE A 669 3.92 -9.74 -2.31
CA PHE A 669 4.68 -10.15 -1.13
C PHE A 669 4.95 -11.65 -1.24
N SER A 670 6.22 -12.02 -1.09
CA SER A 670 6.59 -13.43 -1.11
C SER A 670 6.05 -14.13 0.14
N LEU A 671 5.89 -15.45 0.06
CA LEU A 671 5.58 -16.26 1.26
C LEU A 671 6.53 -15.97 2.42
N ARG A 672 7.80 -15.75 2.09
CA ARG A 672 8.85 -15.40 3.04
C ARG A 672 8.62 -14.02 3.68
N ASP A 673 8.23 -13.02 2.89
CA ASP A 673 7.87 -11.71 3.42
C ASP A 673 6.69 -11.80 4.39
N ILE A 674 5.62 -12.51 3.99
CA ILE A 674 4.45 -12.72 4.86
C ILE A 674 4.88 -13.43 6.14
N ALA A 675 5.75 -14.45 6.05
CA ALA A 675 6.23 -15.19 7.21
C ALA A 675 6.98 -14.28 8.21
N LEU A 676 7.83 -13.37 7.71
CA LEU A 676 8.54 -12.37 8.52
C LEU A 676 7.60 -11.35 9.18
N LEU A 677 6.52 -10.97 8.51
CA LEU A 677 5.56 -9.97 8.99
C LEU A 677 4.48 -10.56 9.90
N SER A 678 4.20 -11.86 9.78
CA SER A 678 3.00 -12.48 10.36
C SER A 678 2.84 -12.27 11.87
N ASP A 679 3.95 -12.20 12.60
CA ASP A 679 3.95 -12.04 14.05
C ASP A 679 4.06 -10.58 14.50
N ARG A 680 4.22 -9.65 13.54
CA ARG A 680 4.39 -8.22 13.76
C ARG A 680 3.10 -7.45 13.61
N PHE A 681 2.10 -8.01 12.95
CA PHE A 681 0.83 -7.35 12.67
C PHE A 681 -0.35 -7.99 13.38
N THR A 682 -1.39 -7.20 13.61
CA THR A 682 -2.66 -7.64 14.19
C THR A 682 -3.83 -6.94 13.50
N SER A 683 -4.97 -7.63 13.44
CA SER A 683 -6.19 -7.13 12.81
C SER A 683 -7.08 -6.32 13.76
N PHE A 684 -6.91 -6.47 15.07
CA PHE A 684 -7.83 -5.89 16.06
C PHE A 684 -7.49 -4.46 16.46
N VAL A 685 -8.44 -3.54 16.28
CA VAL A 685 -8.52 -2.21 16.92
C VAL A 685 -9.98 -2.02 17.35
N LYS A 686 -10.25 -1.67 18.61
CA LYS A 686 -11.62 -1.40 19.08
C LYS A 686 -11.91 0.10 19.07
N PRO A 687 -12.80 0.62 18.22
CA PRO A 687 -13.34 1.98 18.33
C PRO A 687 -14.23 2.07 19.58
N LEU A 688 -14.43 3.27 20.13
CA LEU A 688 -15.40 3.46 21.22
C LEU A 688 -16.76 4.00 20.76
N GLY A 689 -16.93 4.21 19.45
CA GLY A 689 -18.08 4.90 18.89
C GLY A 689 -18.18 6.36 19.36
N ILE A 690 -18.91 7.19 18.61
CA ILE A 690 -19.14 8.58 19.00
C ILE A 690 -20.53 8.83 19.59
N SER A 691 -21.42 7.84 19.50
CA SER A 691 -22.81 7.84 19.99
C SER A 691 -22.96 7.94 21.52
N SER A 692 -21.88 7.77 22.28
CA SER A 692 -21.85 7.87 23.76
C SER A 692 -21.92 9.30 24.31
N PHE A 693 -22.43 10.27 23.54
CA PHE A 693 -22.58 11.66 23.95
C PHE A 693 -23.65 11.80 25.03
N VAL A 694 -23.32 12.52 26.10
CA VAL A 694 -24.21 12.70 27.27
C VAL A 694 -24.80 14.09 27.28
N GLU A 695 -23.96 15.12 27.21
CA GLU A 695 -24.36 16.51 27.36
C GLU A 695 -23.30 17.47 26.81
N GLY A 696 -23.73 18.66 26.43
CA GLY A 696 -22.85 19.71 25.92
C GLY A 696 -23.53 20.57 24.85
N ASN A 697 -22.75 21.47 24.27
CA ASN A 697 -23.18 22.36 23.19
C ASN A 697 -22.82 21.82 21.80
N PHE A 698 -22.08 20.71 21.73
CA PHE A 698 -21.76 20.04 20.48
C PHE A 698 -23.05 19.48 19.88
N LYS A 699 -23.16 19.55 18.55
CA LYS A 699 -24.30 19.07 17.79
C LYS A 699 -23.90 17.86 16.98
N GLU A 700 -24.71 16.82 17.04
CA GLU A 700 -24.57 15.65 16.18
C GLU A 700 -24.85 16.03 14.72
N GLU A 701 -23.98 15.61 13.83
CA GLU A 701 -24.08 15.67 12.36
C GLU A 701 -23.60 14.32 11.79
N ASP A 702 -23.95 13.97 10.55
CA ASP A 702 -23.93 12.63 9.92
C ASP A 702 -22.84 11.62 10.35
N ASP A 703 -21.63 12.06 10.68
CA ASP A 703 -20.45 11.25 11.07
C ASP A 703 -19.65 11.86 12.26
N GLY A 704 -20.28 12.69 13.11
CA GLY A 704 -19.63 13.16 14.33
C GLY A 704 -20.32 14.28 15.11
N PHE A 705 -19.59 14.87 16.05
CA PHE A 705 -20.10 15.94 16.92
C PHE A 705 -19.38 17.25 16.67
N PHE A 706 -20.15 18.24 16.26
CA PHE A 706 -19.71 19.53 15.78
C PHE A 706 -19.86 20.63 16.83
N SER A 707 -18.81 21.41 17.01
CA SER A 707 -18.79 22.67 17.76
C SER A 707 -18.44 23.80 16.80
N SER A 708 -19.14 24.93 16.95
CA SER A 708 -19.04 26.11 16.09
C SER A 708 -18.38 27.31 16.77
N HIS A 709 -18.24 27.28 18.10
CA HIS A 709 -17.79 28.43 18.87
C HIS A 709 -16.80 28.06 19.97
N LYS A 710 -15.93 29.00 20.30
CA LYS A 710 -15.02 28.89 21.43
C LYS A 710 -15.76 28.69 22.74
N GLY A 711 -15.29 27.75 23.54
CA GLY A 711 -15.85 27.43 24.85
C GLY A 711 -17.04 26.48 24.80
N GLU A 712 -17.54 26.13 23.62
CA GLU A 712 -18.45 24.99 23.47
C GLU A 712 -17.74 23.72 23.93
N TRP A 713 -18.48 22.83 24.57
CA TRP A 713 -17.95 21.60 25.15
C TRP A 713 -18.91 20.45 24.92
N GLY A 714 -18.36 19.24 24.89
CA GLY A 714 -19.09 17.98 24.84
C GLY A 714 -18.58 17.02 25.91
N LEU A 715 -19.47 16.23 26.47
CA LEU A 715 -19.16 15.13 27.39
C LEU A 715 -19.63 13.83 26.76
N TRP A 716 -18.73 12.87 26.64
CA TRP A 716 -19.02 11.50 26.28
C TRP A 716 -18.79 10.60 27.49
N ARG A 717 -19.69 9.64 27.69
CA ARG A 717 -19.59 8.64 28.76
C ARG A 717 -19.65 7.26 28.14
N PHE A 718 -18.53 6.58 28.26
CA PHE A 718 -18.37 5.20 27.87
C PHE A 718 -18.48 4.33 29.13
N SER A 719 -19.22 3.25 29.00
CA SER A 719 -19.36 2.23 30.05
C SER A 719 -18.90 0.88 29.51
N ASN A 720 -18.69 -0.10 30.38
CA ASN A 720 -18.23 -1.45 30.01
C ASN A 720 -16.82 -1.54 29.39
N ILE A 721 -15.96 -0.54 29.60
CA ILE A 721 -14.56 -0.61 29.19
C ILE A 721 -13.82 -1.55 30.14
N LEU A 722 -13.03 -2.48 29.60
CA LEU A 722 -12.28 -3.43 30.43
C LEU A 722 -11.25 -2.70 31.31
N GLN A 723 -11.05 -3.18 32.54
CA GLN A 723 -10.00 -2.67 33.42
C GLN A 723 -8.61 -2.83 32.78
N GLY A 724 -7.78 -1.77 32.82
CA GLY A 724 -6.42 -1.81 32.28
C GLY A 724 -5.86 -0.42 31.97
N SER A 725 -4.60 -0.34 31.56
CA SER A 725 -4.08 0.90 30.98
C SER A 725 -4.45 0.99 29.50
N TYR A 726 -4.66 2.20 29.00
CA TYR A 726 -4.99 2.47 27.60
C TYR A 726 -4.27 3.72 27.13
N PHE A 727 -4.05 3.85 25.82
CA PHE A 727 -3.79 5.15 25.22
C PHE A 727 -5.08 5.72 24.65
N LEU A 728 -5.35 6.98 24.99
CA LEU A 728 -6.51 7.70 24.44
C LEU A 728 -6.08 8.59 23.27
N LYS A 729 -6.66 8.29 22.10
CA LYS A 729 -6.57 9.09 20.88
C LYS A 729 -7.95 9.63 20.53
N ILE A 730 -8.01 10.88 20.08
CA ILE A 730 -9.25 11.56 19.67
C ILE A 730 -9.07 11.99 18.21
N LEU A 731 -10.03 11.63 17.37
CA LEU A 731 -10.07 11.98 15.94
C LEU A 731 -10.98 13.19 15.71
N ALA A 732 -10.56 14.08 14.82
CA ALA A 732 -11.31 15.27 14.42
C ALA A 732 -11.10 15.62 12.94
N GLN A 733 -12.07 16.29 12.32
CA GLN A 733 -12.06 16.58 10.88
C GLN A 733 -11.17 17.78 10.48
N GLU A 734 -10.75 18.64 11.41
CA GLU A 734 -10.02 19.87 11.09
C GLU A 734 -8.53 19.86 11.48
N ASN A 735 -7.73 20.56 10.68
CA ASN A 735 -6.32 20.87 10.95
C ASN A 735 -6.19 22.26 11.56
N GLY A 736 -5.57 22.36 12.74
CA GLY A 736 -5.16 23.64 13.36
C GLY A 736 -5.95 24.05 14.60
N SER A 737 -7.07 23.39 14.92
CA SER A 737 -7.88 23.69 16.11
C SER A 737 -7.21 23.18 17.41
N SER A 738 -7.43 23.88 18.51
CA SER A 738 -6.99 23.46 19.85
C SER A 738 -8.15 23.13 20.78
N VAL A 739 -7.91 22.16 21.64
CA VAL A 739 -8.89 21.67 22.60
C VAL A 739 -8.32 21.54 23.99
N SER A 740 -9.20 21.73 24.98
CA SER A 740 -8.95 21.22 26.32
C SER A 740 -9.65 19.87 26.46
N ILE A 741 -8.91 18.89 26.97
CA ILE A 741 -9.42 17.52 27.18
C ILE A 741 -9.36 17.22 28.67
N ALA A 742 -10.46 16.77 29.24
CA ALA A 742 -10.50 16.22 30.59
C ALA A 742 -11.00 14.78 30.54
N VAL A 743 -10.29 13.89 31.23
CA VAL A 743 -10.64 12.47 31.30
C VAL A 743 -10.92 12.08 32.73
N ARG A 744 -11.97 11.27 32.93
CA ARG A 744 -12.38 10.79 34.24
C ARG A 744 -12.70 9.30 34.18
N THR A 745 -12.05 8.51 35.05
CA THR A 745 -12.18 7.04 35.09
C THR A 745 -12.90 6.52 36.35
N LYS A 746 -13.35 7.44 37.23
CA LYS A 746 -14.15 7.23 38.46
C LYS A 746 -15.00 8.47 38.76
N GLU A 747 -16.01 8.40 39.62
CA GLU A 747 -16.82 9.56 40.09
C GLU A 747 -16.01 10.60 40.93
N ALA A 748 -15.00 11.23 40.35
CA ALA A 748 -14.39 12.44 40.91
C ALA A 748 -15.35 13.61 40.72
N GLU A 749 -15.57 14.46 41.73
CA GLU A 749 -16.55 15.57 41.65
C GLU A 749 -16.20 16.63 40.58
N THR A 750 -14.96 16.68 40.09
CA THR A 750 -14.47 17.71 39.16
C THR A 750 -13.70 17.12 37.97
N PHE A 751 -13.84 17.74 36.79
CA PHE A 751 -12.99 17.48 35.61
C PHE A 751 -11.78 18.42 35.63
N ASP A 752 -10.58 17.84 35.60
CA ASP A 752 -9.34 18.60 35.40
C ASP A 752 -8.97 18.57 33.92
N TYR A 753 -9.16 19.70 33.23
CA TYR A 753 -8.75 19.84 31.84
C TYR A 753 -7.23 19.91 31.73
N LEU A 754 -6.67 19.08 30.87
CA LEU A 754 -5.33 19.24 30.34
C LEU A 754 -5.43 19.94 28.97
N GLY A 755 -4.41 20.71 28.62
CA GLY A 755 -4.34 21.45 27.35
C GLY A 755 -4.13 22.96 27.50
N PRO A 756 -4.11 23.72 26.39
CA PRO A 756 -4.61 23.31 25.06
C PRO A 756 -3.74 22.23 24.41
N PHE A 757 -4.40 21.20 23.89
CA PHE A 757 -3.81 20.26 22.95
C PHE A 757 -4.16 20.72 21.52
N TYR A 758 -3.26 20.46 20.57
CA TYR A 758 -3.44 20.86 19.19
C TYR A 758 -3.66 19.62 18.33
N PHE A 759 -4.65 19.67 17.45
CA PHE A 759 -4.85 18.60 16.47
C PHE A 759 -3.75 18.67 15.41
N HIS A 760 -3.11 17.52 15.16
CA HIS A 760 -2.16 17.35 14.06
C HIS A 760 -2.68 16.23 13.15
N LYS A 761 -2.93 16.56 11.87
CA LYS A 761 -3.50 15.63 10.89
C LYS A 761 -4.78 14.96 11.41
N GLY A 762 -5.71 15.77 11.93
CA GLY A 762 -7.00 15.28 12.41
C GLY A 762 -6.95 14.39 13.67
N CYS A 763 -5.85 14.39 14.44
CA CYS A 763 -5.78 13.63 15.68
C CYS A 763 -5.10 14.38 16.83
N VAL A 764 -5.47 14.02 18.06
CA VAL A 764 -4.81 14.48 19.28
C VAL A 764 -4.65 13.33 20.27
N TYR A 765 -3.48 13.28 20.90
CA TYR A 765 -3.12 12.26 21.87
C TYR A 765 -3.22 12.84 23.28
N TYR A 766 -4.15 12.30 24.07
CA TYR A 766 -4.29 12.69 25.47
C TYR A 766 -3.20 12.06 26.34
N GLY A 767 -2.85 10.79 26.04
CA GLY A 767 -1.83 10.01 26.75
C GLY A 767 -2.40 8.78 27.44
N ASN A 768 -1.63 8.25 28.39
CA ASN A 768 -2.01 7.06 29.15
C ASN A 768 -3.20 7.34 30.07
N ILE A 769 -4.17 6.45 30.06
CA ILE A 769 -5.28 6.42 31.01
C ILE A 769 -5.34 5.05 31.68
N GLU A 770 -5.68 5.01 32.97
CA GLU A 770 -5.89 3.77 33.72
C GLU A 770 -7.39 3.61 33.99
N ILE A 771 -8.00 2.64 33.35
CA ILE A 771 -9.40 2.28 33.55
C ILE A 771 -9.47 1.34 34.76
N GLY A 772 -10.24 1.75 35.77
CA GLY A 772 -10.48 0.98 36.99
C GLY A 772 -11.50 -0.14 36.79
N SER A 773 -11.75 -0.91 37.85
CA SER A 773 -12.70 -2.04 37.85
C SER A 773 -14.16 -1.67 37.55
N GLU A 774 -14.50 -0.38 37.62
CA GLU A 774 -15.84 0.14 37.29
C GLU A 774 -16.08 0.22 35.77
N GLY A 775 -15.00 0.17 34.97
CA GLY A 775 -15.08 0.15 33.51
C GLY A 775 -15.73 1.38 32.88
N SER A 776 -15.77 2.50 33.60
CA SER A 776 -16.31 3.76 33.11
C SER A 776 -15.20 4.70 32.65
N LEU A 777 -15.40 5.33 31.51
CA LEU A 777 -14.57 6.44 31.03
C LEU A 777 -15.48 7.58 30.61
N GLU A 778 -15.18 8.76 31.12
CA GLU A 778 -15.79 9.98 30.63
C GLU A 778 -14.73 10.87 30.02
N ILE A 779 -15.04 11.37 28.83
CA ILE A 779 -14.16 12.26 28.09
C ILE A 779 -14.91 13.54 27.85
N LYS A 780 -14.33 14.64 28.31
CA LYS A 780 -14.88 15.97 28.12
C LYS A 780 -13.95 16.78 27.24
N ILE A 781 -14.48 17.25 26.11
CA ILE A 781 -13.74 18.09 25.16
C ILE A 781 -14.34 19.49 25.20
N ARG A 782 -13.48 20.49 25.23
CA ARG A 782 -13.86 21.89 25.03
C ARG A 782 -13.08 22.48 23.87
N ASN A 783 -13.78 23.11 22.94
CA ASN A 783 -13.18 23.87 21.86
C ASN A 783 -12.53 25.14 22.43
N GLU A 784 -11.24 25.35 22.17
CA GLU A 784 -10.50 26.52 22.64
C GLU A 784 -10.39 27.62 21.58
N GLU A 785 -10.97 27.40 20.40
CA GLU A 785 -10.86 28.28 19.25
C GLU A 785 -12.22 28.73 18.72
N ASP A 786 -12.24 29.84 18.01
CA ASP A 786 -13.45 30.37 17.36
C ASP A 786 -13.74 29.66 16.03
N THR A 787 -12.89 28.70 15.63
CA THR A 787 -13.08 27.82 14.48
C THR A 787 -14.00 26.65 14.83
N SER A 788 -14.59 26.07 13.80
CA SER A 788 -15.33 24.83 13.95
C SER A 788 -14.43 23.69 14.40
N LEU A 789 -15.01 22.76 15.15
CA LEU A 789 -14.36 21.54 15.58
C LEU A 789 -15.36 20.41 15.45
N LYS A 790 -15.05 19.44 14.60
CA LYS A 790 -15.83 18.21 14.52
C LYS A 790 -15.03 17.07 15.11
N ILE A 791 -15.51 16.50 16.20
CA ILE A 791 -14.98 15.25 16.75
C ILE A 791 -15.62 14.12 15.96
N ILE A 792 -14.79 13.23 15.43
CA ILE A 792 -15.21 12.10 14.60
C ILE A 792 -15.28 10.83 15.44
N ASN A 793 -14.26 10.57 16.26
CA ASN A 793 -14.23 9.34 17.07
C ASN A 793 -13.27 9.44 18.27
N PHE A 794 -13.47 8.53 19.23
CA PHE A 794 -12.56 8.24 20.32
C PHE A 794 -11.99 6.84 20.13
N ILE A 795 -10.66 6.72 20.18
CA ILE A 795 -9.98 5.44 20.09
C ILE A 795 -9.29 5.19 21.43
N LEU A 796 -9.69 4.09 22.08
CA LEU A 796 -8.93 3.52 23.18
C LEU A 796 -8.07 2.38 22.65
N GLU A 797 -6.77 2.61 22.63
CA GLU A 797 -5.82 1.55 22.34
C GLU A 797 -5.57 0.79 23.65
N PRO A 798 -6.01 -0.47 23.78
CA PRO A 798 -5.76 -1.24 24.98
C PRO A 798 -4.26 -1.34 25.21
N LYS A 799 -3.88 -1.44 26.48
CA LYS A 799 -2.62 -2.08 26.84
C LYS A 799 -2.74 -3.62 26.67
N PHE A 800 -3.22 -4.02 25.49
CA PHE A 800 -3.03 -5.24 24.71
C PHE A 800 -3.36 -6.59 25.36
N ILE A 801 -4.56 -7.11 25.03
CA ILE A 801 -4.96 -8.51 25.21
C ILE A 801 -5.92 -8.92 24.08
N ALA A 802 -5.50 -9.78 23.14
CA ALA A 802 -6.40 -10.52 22.25
C ALA A 802 -6.84 -11.82 22.92
N ARG A 803 -8.13 -12.13 22.89
CA ARG A 803 -8.69 -13.33 23.53
C ARG A 803 -8.85 -14.44 22.49
N GLY A 804 -8.96 -15.68 22.95
CA GLY A 804 -9.29 -16.80 22.07
C GLY A 804 -8.15 -17.40 21.25
N LYS A 805 -7.05 -16.67 21.01
CA LYS A 805 -5.89 -17.19 20.24
C LYS A 805 -5.38 -18.52 20.77
N ILE A 806 -5.18 -19.46 19.86
CA ILE A 806 -4.74 -20.82 20.11
C ILE A 806 -3.22 -20.89 19.95
N ASN A 807 -2.52 -21.26 21.02
CA ASN A 807 -1.09 -21.55 20.95
C ASN A 807 -0.84 -22.84 20.17
N ILE A 808 -0.41 -22.71 18.92
CA ILE A 808 -0.17 -23.84 18.01
C ILE A 808 0.96 -24.77 18.47
N ASN A 809 1.88 -24.27 19.29
CA ASN A 809 3.01 -25.04 19.81
C ASN A 809 2.59 -26.04 20.90
N THR A 810 1.58 -25.68 21.70
CA THR A 810 1.14 -26.44 22.88
C THR A 810 -0.22 -27.11 22.70
N ALA A 811 -1.06 -26.59 21.78
CA ALA A 811 -2.37 -27.14 21.46
C ALA A 811 -2.31 -28.63 21.12
N LYS A 812 -3.40 -29.36 21.36
CA LYS A 812 -3.46 -30.79 20.99
C LYS A 812 -3.93 -30.96 19.54
N LYS A 813 -3.69 -32.15 18.97
CA LYS A 813 -4.13 -32.47 17.60
C LYS A 813 -5.63 -32.24 17.39
N GLU A 814 -6.42 -32.46 18.43
CA GLU A 814 -7.87 -32.29 18.42
C GLU A 814 -8.28 -30.83 18.29
N ILE A 815 -7.53 -29.92 18.93
CA ILE A 815 -7.77 -28.48 18.87
C ILE A 815 -7.29 -27.94 17.52
N LEU A 816 -6.14 -28.40 17.04
CA LEU A 816 -5.64 -28.03 15.72
C LEU A 816 -6.56 -28.50 14.59
N ALA A 817 -7.31 -29.59 14.80
CA ALA A 817 -8.30 -30.08 13.84
C ALA A 817 -9.53 -29.19 13.65
N LEU A 818 -9.65 -28.13 14.45
CA LEU A 818 -10.65 -27.09 14.26
C LEU A 818 -10.20 -26.03 13.25
N LEU A 819 -8.88 -25.93 13.00
CA LEU A 819 -8.30 -24.93 12.11
C LEU A 819 -8.27 -25.40 10.66
N LEU A 820 -7.73 -26.61 10.39
CA LEU A 820 -7.66 -27.19 9.05
C LEU A 820 -7.97 -28.70 9.07
N PRO A 821 -8.37 -29.31 7.94
CA PRO A 821 -8.68 -30.74 7.88
C PRO A 821 -7.47 -31.69 8.01
N SER A 822 -6.26 -31.23 7.66
CA SER A 822 -5.04 -32.06 7.53
C SER A 822 -3.96 -31.66 8.55
N ASN A 823 -3.98 -32.25 9.76
CA ASN A 823 -3.24 -31.70 10.93
C ASN A 823 -1.99 -32.47 11.36
N SER A 824 -1.70 -33.63 10.77
CA SER A 824 -0.47 -34.36 11.09
C SER A 824 0.77 -33.52 10.79
N ASP A 825 0.69 -32.76 9.71
CA ASP A 825 1.83 -32.02 9.18
C ASP A 825 2.09 -30.79 10.03
N ILE A 826 1.05 -30.02 10.40
CA ILE A 826 1.15 -28.92 11.38
C ILE A 826 1.79 -29.38 12.69
N ILE A 827 1.44 -30.56 13.20
CA ILE A 827 2.02 -31.08 14.45
C ILE A 827 3.50 -31.44 14.26
N SER A 828 3.84 -32.10 13.15
CA SER A 828 5.23 -32.46 12.84
C SER A 828 6.11 -31.24 12.52
N GLN A 829 5.48 -30.13 12.11
CA GLN A 829 6.10 -28.90 11.64
C GLN A 829 5.77 -27.71 12.56
N ARG A 830 5.40 -27.94 13.83
CA ARG A 830 5.00 -26.85 14.75
C ARG A 830 6.04 -25.74 14.74
N PRO A 831 5.60 -24.47 14.69
CA PRO A 831 6.46 -23.29 14.66
C PRO A 831 7.07 -22.99 16.04
N PHE A 832 7.74 -24.01 16.61
CA PHE A 832 8.93 -23.93 17.48
C PHE A 832 8.80 -24.11 18.99
N GLY A 833 9.77 -24.87 19.51
CA GLY A 833 10.33 -24.72 20.85
C GLY A 833 11.37 -23.59 20.91
N GLU A 834 12.28 -23.62 21.89
CA GLU A 834 13.27 -22.57 22.18
C GLU A 834 14.13 -22.20 20.94
N ARG A 835 13.68 -21.22 20.15
CA ARG A 835 14.31 -20.71 18.92
C ARG A 835 14.40 -19.20 18.94
N SER A 836 15.05 -18.63 19.97
CA SER A 836 15.37 -17.20 20.04
C SER A 836 16.24 -16.65 18.89
N LYS A 837 16.61 -17.49 17.90
CA LYS A 837 17.64 -17.22 16.88
C LYS A 837 17.17 -17.36 15.43
N ARG A 838 15.91 -17.72 15.16
CA ARG A 838 15.40 -17.92 13.79
C ARG A 838 14.16 -17.05 13.61
N ARG A 839 14.16 -16.24 12.56
CA ARG A 839 13.40 -14.99 12.38
C ARG A 839 11.86 -15.04 12.40
N LEU A 840 11.19 -16.02 12.98
CA LEU A 840 9.85 -16.31 12.47
C LEU A 840 8.89 -16.87 13.53
N GLY A 841 7.75 -16.18 13.66
CA GLY A 841 6.63 -16.55 14.52
C GLY A 841 5.66 -17.50 13.83
N ILE A 842 4.35 -17.28 13.97
CA ILE A 842 3.31 -18.14 13.36
C ILE A 842 3.44 -18.29 11.83
N GLY A 843 4.07 -17.31 11.17
CA GLY A 843 4.33 -17.28 9.74
C GLY A 843 5.18 -18.44 9.22
N ASP A 844 5.93 -19.11 10.09
CA ASP A 844 6.81 -20.21 9.67
C ASP A 844 6.12 -21.47 9.16
N LEU A 845 4.82 -21.56 9.41
CA LEU A 845 3.99 -22.55 8.77
C LEU A 845 4.05 -22.44 7.24
N LEU A 846 4.25 -21.23 6.69
CA LEU A 846 4.37 -20.97 5.25
C LEU A 846 5.65 -21.55 4.65
N GLU A 847 6.71 -21.70 5.43
CA GLU A 847 7.99 -22.23 4.95
C GLU A 847 7.99 -23.75 4.84
N THR A 848 7.13 -24.40 5.61
CA THR A 848 6.98 -25.86 5.62
C THR A 848 5.83 -26.32 4.72
N SER A 849 5.65 -27.63 4.56
CA SER A 849 4.46 -28.18 3.88
C SER A 849 3.21 -28.26 4.79
N ALA A 850 3.26 -27.67 6.00
CA ALA A 850 2.20 -27.79 7.01
C ALA A 850 0.83 -27.30 6.52
N LEU A 851 0.82 -26.28 5.64
CA LEU A 851 -0.39 -25.65 5.12
C LEU A 851 -0.69 -26.05 3.67
N GLY A 852 -0.02 -27.07 3.15
CA GLY A 852 -0.21 -27.55 1.77
C GLY A 852 1.10 -27.74 1.00
N SER A 853 0.98 -28.36 -0.17
CA SER A 853 2.13 -28.68 -1.02
C SER A 853 2.44 -27.62 -2.07
N THR A 854 1.52 -26.68 -2.32
CA THR A 854 1.68 -25.56 -3.26
C THR A 854 1.65 -24.22 -2.53
N GLU A 855 2.29 -23.19 -3.08
CA GLU A 855 2.27 -21.85 -2.48
C GLU A 855 0.85 -21.29 -2.35
N PHE A 856 0.02 -21.48 -3.39
CA PHE A 856 -1.39 -21.08 -3.38
C PHE A 856 -2.16 -21.70 -2.21
N GLN A 857 -2.00 -23.01 -1.97
CA GLN A 857 -2.63 -23.68 -0.83
C GLN A 857 -2.12 -23.13 0.51
N LYS A 858 -0.80 -22.92 0.63
CA LYS A 858 -0.20 -22.39 1.86
C LYS A 858 -0.76 -21.02 2.20
N ILE A 859 -0.82 -20.10 1.23
CA ILE A 859 -1.37 -18.75 1.40
C ILE A 859 -2.83 -18.82 1.80
N ASN A 860 -3.66 -19.55 1.05
CA ASN A 860 -5.10 -19.60 1.32
C ASN A 860 -5.39 -20.20 2.69
N ASN A 861 -4.72 -21.30 3.05
CA ASN A 861 -4.88 -21.89 4.37
C ASN A 861 -4.32 -20.99 5.48
N PHE A 862 -3.27 -20.21 5.22
CA PHE A 862 -2.73 -19.26 6.19
C PHE A 862 -3.67 -18.08 6.46
N LYS A 863 -4.24 -17.47 5.42
CA LYS A 863 -5.27 -16.41 5.55
C LYS A 863 -6.41 -16.81 6.45
N LEU A 864 -6.82 -18.07 6.32
CA LEU A 864 -7.88 -18.63 7.14
C LEU A 864 -7.44 -18.71 8.61
N ILE A 865 -6.28 -19.28 8.93
CA ILE A 865 -5.95 -19.62 10.32
C ILE A 865 -5.21 -18.54 11.11
N CYS A 866 -4.51 -17.60 10.44
CA CYS A 866 -3.58 -16.69 11.12
C CYS A 866 -4.21 -15.78 12.19
N PRO A 867 -5.49 -15.35 12.11
CA PRO A 867 -6.12 -14.58 13.18
C PRO A 867 -6.31 -15.40 14.47
N PHE A 868 -6.44 -16.72 14.34
CA PHE A 868 -6.82 -17.62 15.44
C PHE A 868 -5.65 -18.22 16.19
N ILE A 869 -4.43 -18.07 15.69
CA ILE A 869 -3.26 -18.76 16.22
C ILE A 869 -2.26 -17.78 16.84
N THR A 870 -1.53 -18.29 17.82
CA THR A 870 -0.37 -17.62 18.41
C THR A 870 0.73 -18.65 18.67
N THR A 871 1.95 -18.19 18.94
CA THR A 871 3.02 -19.03 19.50
C THR A 871 3.18 -18.82 21.02
N ARG A 872 2.33 -17.98 21.62
CA ARG A 872 2.49 -17.47 22.99
C ARG A 872 1.42 -17.97 23.95
N SER A 873 1.78 -17.93 25.22
CA SER A 873 0.91 -18.28 26.32
C SER A 873 1.11 -17.25 27.41
N ASP A 874 0.06 -16.51 27.73
CA ASP A 874 0.08 -15.51 28.79
C ASP A 874 -0.70 -15.96 30.03
N VAL A 875 -1.47 -17.04 29.92
CA VAL A 875 -2.28 -17.58 31.02
C VAL A 875 -2.07 -19.07 31.15
N TYR A 876 -1.83 -19.49 32.39
CA TYR A 876 -1.60 -20.88 32.75
C TYR A 876 -2.49 -21.31 33.92
N GLU A 877 -3.06 -22.51 33.84
CA GLU A 877 -3.66 -23.18 34.98
C GLU A 877 -2.60 -24.02 35.68
N VAL A 878 -2.33 -23.70 36.94
CA VAL A 878 -1.44 -24.46 37.81
C VAL A 878 -2.28 -25.32 38.73
N ILE A 879 -2.13 -26.64 38.56
CA ILE A 879 -2.76 -27.65 39.39
C ILE A 879 -1.69 -28.23 40.30
N THR A 880 -1.91 -28.14 41.60
CA THR A 880 -1.03 -28.77 42.59
C THR A 880 -1.78 -29.84 43.34
N GLU A 881 -1.10 -30.96 43.61
CA GLU A 881 -1.68 -32.11 44.28
C GLU A 881 -0.75 -32.57 45.41
N ALA A 882 -1.21 -32.52 46.65
CA ALA A 882 -0.46 -33.08 47.78
C ALA A 882 -1.03 -34.44 48.16
N GLU A 883 -0.15 -35.42 48.33
CA GLU A 883 -0.49 -36.74 48.86
C GLU A 883 0.33 -36.99 50.13
N TYR A 884 -0.37 -37.22 51.24
CA TYR A 884 0.23 -37.55 52.52
C TYR A 884 0.28 -39.07 52.73
N LEU A 885 1.44 -39.60 53.13
CA LEU A 885 1.62 -41.03 53.41
C LEU A 885 1.22 -41.35 54.85
N GLY A 886 -0.07 -41.64 55.06
CA GLY A 886 -0.68 -42.12 56.31
C GLY A 886 -1.63 -43.31 56.09
N VAL A 887 -2.34 -43.78 57.15
CA VAL A 887 -3.18 -45.03 57.15
C VAL A 887 -4.28 -45.03 56.05
N ARG A 888 -4.63 -43.86 55.51
CA ARG A 888 -5.26 -43.69 54.20
C ARG A 888 -4.54 -42.53 53.50
N ALA A 889 -4.08 -42.74 52.26
CA ALA A 889 -3.59 -41.65 51.44
C ALA A 889 -4.72 -40.62 51.26
N VAL A 890 -4.51 -39.41 51.76
CA VAL A 890 -5.42 -38.28 51.55
C VAL A 890 -4.79 -37.38 50.49
N LYS A 891 -5.54 -37.12 49.42
CA LYS A 891 -5.12 -36.29 48.30
C LYS A 891 -5.83 -34.94 48.37
N HIS A 892 -5.07 -33.86 48.40
CA HIS A 892 -5.59 -32.49 48.33
C HIS A 892 -5.16 -31.85 47.00
N ARG A 893 -6.08 -31.16 46.32
CA ARG A 893 -5.83 -30.48 45.05
C ARG A 893 -6.09 -29.00 45.20
N LEU A 894 -5.17 -28.16 44.72
CA LEU A 894 -5.33 -26.72 44.61
C LEU A 894 -5.13 -26.31 43.16
N GLU A 895 -5.91 -25.34 42.72
CA GLU A 895 -5.94 -24.84 41.34
C GLU A 895 -5.78 -23.32 41.38
N ALA A 896 -4.96 -22.78 40.48
CA ALA A 896 -4.76 -21.35 40.33
C ALA A 896 -4.60 -21.00 38.86
N ILE A 897 -5.25 -19.93 38.42
CA ILE A 897 -4.99 -19.30 37.12
C ILE A 897 -3.92 -18.24 37.35
N ILE A 898 -2.81 -18.36 36.64
CA ILE A 898 -1.68 -17.44 36.71
C ILE A 898 -1.53 -16.74 35.37
N GLU A 899 -1.60 -15.43 35.41
CA GLU A 899 -1.20 -14.58 34.29
C GLU A 899 0.28 -14.21 34.41
N ARG A 900 0.97 -14.28 33.29
CA ARG A 900 2.40 -13.95 33.20
C ARG A 900 2.71 -12.50 33.49
#